data_AF-A0A0X3PYC0-F1
#
_entry.id   AF-A0A0X3PYC0-F1
#
_cell.length_a   1.000
_cell.length_b   1.000
_cell.length_c   1.000
_cell.angle_alpha   90.00
_cell.angle_beta   90.00
_cell.angle_gamma   90.00
#
_symmetry.space_group_name_H-M   'P 1'
#
loop_
_entity.id
_entity.type
_entity.pdbx_description
1 polymer ?
#
loop_
_entity_poly.entity_id
_entity_poly.type
_entity_poly.pdbx_seq_one_letter_code
_entity_poly.pdbx_strand_id
1 'polypeptide(L)'
;EAAETADDQDDSEEEADGEDEFRYSKTIKDSVGYSLQVMQTPEIAEMVMKITDHVTTVMRNATDYQTNLETNYAFYWAEDRREFIRQFCLYGRLLTNEDINAAGEIEAPENPPTLEQFRDIILRYDKVFEEVGNLEDAHTFDNWMRVDLKPFKSALLSAIRQWSDKFKQYLTDHVTNTLNGLNSFIHDSNIDLKITGSPEKVGYDKLVVVLERLKLIRDAEDATDAGFEPLRETVALLKEFGEELPDAVTKLLEILPEQWNELKNAAVVCKQKMQPLQEREVQNIRTMSVTYDEQAVSLHKEFLSSEIFKYDCVEPYKKLDDWNEKLMAIEQGVAAMQASAKSFEVRDIPTYMDLKAMRREMKATKNVWDLIYMFQSYVSTWKQLSWKAVDFAHIEDVIRGISLDMRTVDKEVKKWPMFQGLEAALKDISVSMSAVADLQNPAVKDRHWVELMHDTGAVIDISDSTSLADLMSLNLHKFEDEVHGIVSKATNEQKIEGDLRKIDLAWKDLCFEYEKHERTNLLLPKSTEELTATLEESQVKILDMLGNRDNAFSFVRISYWNKTLLTTDKVLSLWFETQRVWSGLESIFVLCDDIRAQLPKDTELFFEHDKEFKQMIEEFSKKPKVIDATTSQAELFENLQAVRDGFAICEKALAVYLETKRLAFPRFYFVSQADLMDIVSNGKTPKKVMKHLSKLFDSICNLHTDGSNNSLRAKKMEAKDGEVVKLLTPFNLSGQVEEWLNSTLNEMVHTMRLTLAEAVAAYEEKPRDQWIFDYPAQIALTGSQIGWNAEVQIAFARLEEGLENAMKEYNKKQISALGTLIQMLLTDLTPGDRQKIMTLCTIDVHNRDAVAKLISTKVDNSKAFSWLSQLRHRWGEAEKDCFANICDAQFRYGHEYLGCTPRLVVTPLTDRCYI
;
A
#
# COMPACT_ATOMS: atom_id res chain seq x y z
N GLU A 1 10.90 -28.83 -3.05
CA GLU A 1 10.52 -27.52 -3.61
C GLU A 1 11.54 -26.50 -3.15
N ALA A 2 12.02 -25.71 -4.11
CA ALA A 2 13.05 -24.69 -3.93
C ALA A 2 12.44 -23.35 -3.50
N ALA A 3 13.22 -22.56 -2.76
CA ALA A 3 13.28 -21.10 -2.77
C ALA A 3 14.49 -20.72 -1.89
N GLU A 4 15.67 -20.42 -2.43
CA GLU A 4 16.15 -19.14 -3.01
C GLU A 4 16.34 -17.99 -1.99
N THR A 5 17.62 -17.54 -1.96
CA THR A 5 18.17 -16.17 -1.81
C THR A 5 17.83 -15.35 -0.56
N ALA A 6 18.80 -15.01 0.31
CA ALA A 6 19.80 -13.92 0.21
C ALA A 6 19.18 -12.51 0.38
N ASP A 7 19.46 -11.82 1.49
CA ASP A 7 20.42 -10.69 1.52
C ASP A 7 20.61 -10.10 2.94
N ASP A 8 21.68 -9.33 3.04
CA ASP A 8 22.05 -8.29 4.01
C ASP A 8 22.92 -8.62 5.25
N GLN A 9 24.06 -7.93 5.22
CA GLN A 9 25.19 -7.85 6.14
C GLN A 9 24.93 -6.88 7.31
N ASP A 10 25.72 -7.12 8.36
CA ASP A 10 26.57 -6.15 9.06
C ASP A 10 26.22 -5.70 10.48
N ASP A 11 27.32 -5.56 11.22
CA ASP A 11 27.58 -4.93 12.52
C ASP A 11 27.41 -5.72 13.84
N SER A 12 28.60 -6.12 14.30
CA SER A 12 29.14 -5.95 15.66
C SER A 12 28.75 -6.95 16.76
N GLU A 13 29.75 -7.69 17.24
CA GLU A 13 30.14 -7.68 18.66
C GLU A 13 31.54 -8.33 18.83
N GLU A 14 32.47 -7.51 19.30
CA GLU A 14 33.78 -7.88 19.84
C GLU A 14 33.64 -8.53 21.24
N GLU A 15 34.76 -9.10 21.70
CA GLU A 15 35.11 -9.43 23.09
C GLU A 15 34.74 -10.83 23.62
N ALA A 16 35.74 -11.72 23.63
CA ALA A 16 35.90 -12.75 24.66
C ALA A 16 37.37 -13.19 24.77
N ASP A 17 38.26 -12.24 25.08
CA ASP A 17 39.52 -12.52 25.78
C ASP A 17 39.16 -12.84 27.24
N GLY A 18 39.42 -14.07 27.72
CA GLY A 18 39.15 -14.37 29.13
C GLY A 18 39.14 -15.82 29.61
N GLU A 19 39.62 -16.81 28.85
CA GLU A 19 39.53 -18.22 29.28
C GLU A 19 40.81 -18.83 29.89
N ASP A 20 41.97 -18.15 29.86
CA ASP A 20 43.20 -18.68 30.47
C ASP A 20 43.49 -18.19 31.92
N GLU A 21 42.73 -17.22 32.45
CA GLU A 21 42.88 -16.75 33.84
C GLU A 21 42.24 -17.67 34.90
N PHE A 22 41.41 -18.63 34.51
CA PHE A 22 40.54 -19.36 35.45
C PHE A 22 41.05 -20.73 35.94
N ARG A 23 42.09 -21.32 35.32
CA ARG A 23 42.60 -22.65 35.75
C ARG A 23 43.76 -22.62 36.75
N TYR A 24 44.59 -21.58 36.76
CA TYR A 24 45.65 -21.43 37.77
C TYR A 24 45.14 -20.86 39.11
N SER A 25 43.98 -20.17 39.08
CA SER A 25 43.39 -19.53 40.26
C SER A 25 42.75 -20.51 41.25
N LYS A 26 42.39 -21.74 40.83
CA LYS A 26 41.57 -22.65 41.65
C LYS A 26 42.36 -23.62 42.54
N THR A 27 43.61 -23.91 42.22
CA THR A 27 44.44 -24.87 43.00
C THR A 27 45.36 -24.17 44.01
N ILE A 28 45.55 -22.85 43.91
CA ILE A 28 46.38 -22.07 44.85
C ILE A 28 45.51 -21.42 45.95
N LYS A 29 44.22 -21.18 45.68
CA LYS A 29 43.25 -20.62 46.64
C LYS A 29 42.96 -21.48 47.86
N ASP A 30 43.36 -22.76 47.86
CA ASP A 30 43.19 -23.66 49.00
C ASP A 30 44.46 -23.78 49.89
N SER A 31 45.49 -22.97 49.66
CA SER A 31 46.72 -22.94 50.49
C SER A 31 46.78 -21.71 51.38
N VAL A 32 46.32 -21.86 52.63
CA VAL A 32 46.32 -20.80 53.65
C VAL A 32 47.75 -20.52 54.12
N GLY A 33 48.26 -19.30 53.91
CA GLY A 33 49.20 -18.66 54.87
C GLY A 33 50.57 -18.13 54.41
N TYR A 34 51.04 -18.31 53.17
CA TYR A 34 52.33 -17.71 52.71
C TYR A 34 52.40 -17.44 51.19
N SER A 35 51.86 -18.34 50.37
CA SER A 35 51.80 -18.23 48.90
C SER A 35 51.09 -16.96 48.40
N LEU A 36 50.00 -16.55 49.07
CA LEU A 36 49.26 -15.34 48.72
C LEU A 36 50.02 -14.04 49.02
N GLN A 37 50.86 -14.02 50.07
CA GLN A 37 51.70 -12.86 50.41
C GLN A 37 52.87 -12.71 49.44
N VAL A 38 53.44 -13.82 48.98
CA VAL A 38 54.52 -13.83 47.97
C VAL A 38 54.00 -13.33 46.62
N MET A 39 52.79 -13.73 46.20
CA MET A 39 52.20 -13.25 44.93
C MET A 39 51.68 -11.80 44.98
N GLN A 40 51.38 -11.27 46.17
CA GLN A 40 51.02 -9.86 46.38
C GLN A 40 52.22 -8.95 46.61
N THR A 41 53.45 -9.49 46.64
CA THR A 41 54.67 -8.67 46.74
C THR A 41 54.92 -8.03 45.37
N PRO A 42 54.88 -6.69 45.26
CA PRO A 42 54.88 -5.99 43.96
C PRO A 42 56.11 -6.31 43.10
N GLU A 43 57.28 -6.52 43.73
CA GLU A 43 58.52 -6.89 43.03
C GLU A 43 58.43 -8.26 42.33
N ILE A 44 57.71 -9.23 42.93
CA ILE A 44 57.55 -10.57 42.38
C ILE A 44 56.52 -10.56 41.25
N ALA A 45 55.41 -9.85 41.44
CA ALA A 45 54.39 -9.69 40.39
C ALA A 45 54.98 -9.00 39.13
N GLU A 46 55.79 -7.95 39.31
CA GLU A 46 56.46 -7.27 38.19
C GLU A 46 57.49 -8.17 37.49
N MET A 47 58.23 -9.01 38.23
CA MET A 47 59.13 -10.00 37.63
C MET A 47 58.38 -11.07 36.85
N VAL A 48 57.25 -11.58 37.36
CA VAL A 48 56.43 -12.57 36.64
C VAL A 48 55.85 -11.97 35.35
N MET A 49 55.35 -10.72 35.39
CA MET A 49 54.90 -10.02 34.19
C MET A 49 56.02 -9.86 33.16
N LYS A 50 57.21 -9.41 33.56
CA LYS A 50 58.36 -9.27 32.64
C LYS A 50 58.80 -10.60 32.02
N ILE A 51 58.83 -11.68 32.80
CA ILE A 51 59.17 -13.01 32.28
C ILE A 51 58.11 -13.48 31.30
N THR A 52 56.83 -13.29 31.62
CA THR A 52 55.72 -13.71 30.75
C THR A 52 55.75 -12.93 29.44
N ASP A 53 55.98 -11.62 29.48
CA ASP A 53 56.06 -10.75 28.30
C ASP A 53 57.27 -11.08 27.39
N HIS A 54 58.42 -11.43 27.99
CA HIS A 54 59.57 -11.95 27.26
C HIS A 54 59.28 -13.30 26.58
N VAL A 55 58.57 -14.20 27.26
CA VAL A 55 58.18 -15.51 26.69
C VAL A 55 57.20 -15.32 25.53
N THR A 56 56.19 -14.46 25.66
CA THR A 56 55.24 -14.16 24.57
C THR A 56 55.92 -13.50 23.38
N THR A 57 56.87 -12.58 23.61
CA THR A 57 57.65 -11.96 22.53
C THR A 57 58.46 -12.98 21.74
N VAL A 58 59.12 -13.92 22.44
CA VAL A 58 59.88 -14.99 21.79
C VAL A 58 58.99 -15.96 21.02
N MET A 59 57.81 -16.31 21.55
CA MET A 59 56.84 -17.14 20.82
C MET A 59 56.39 -16.48 19.52
N ARG A 60 56.15 -15.15 19.53
CA ARG A 60 55.80 -14.41 18.32
C ARG A 60 56.94 -14.42 17.30
N ASN A 61 58.16 -14.12 17.72
CA ASN A 61 59.34 -14.14 16.83
C ASN A 61 59.60 -15.53 16.24
N ALA A 62 59.37 -16.60 17.01
CA ALA A 62 59.49 -17.96 16.51
C ALA A 62 58.42 -18.30 15.47
N THR A 63 57.20 -17.80 15.67
CA THR A 63 56.09 -17.95 14.73
C THR A 63 56.40 -17.20 13.42
N ASP A 64 56.84 -15.94 13.50
CA ASP A 64 57.23 -15.15 12.33
C ASP A 64 58.35 -15.82 11.52
N TYR A 65 59.32 -16.44 12.20
CA TYR A 65 60.40 -17.20 11.57
C TYR A 65 59.88 -18.46 10.84
N GLN A 66 58.93 -19.18 11.44
CA GLN A 66 58.25 -20.30 10.79
C GLN A 66 57.51 -19.83 9.53
N THR A 67 56.73 -18.75 9.62
CA THR A 67 55.94 -18.23 8.48
C THR A 67 56.85 -17.83 7.31
N ASN A 68 58.03 -17.27 7.59
CA ASN A 68 59.01 -16.93 6.56
C ASN A 68 59.60 -18.18 5.88
N LEU A 69 59.88 -19.25 6.64
CA LEU A 69 60.33 -20.53 6.07
C LEU A 69 59.24 -21.19 5.22
N GLU A 70 57.98 -21.14 5.67
CA GLU A 70 56.85 -21.66 4.90
C GLU A 70 56.66 -20.86 3.60
N THR A 71 56.68 -19.53 3.65
CA THR A 71 56.49 -18.67 2.47
C THR A 71 57.53 -18.94 1.38
N ASN A 72 58.79 -19.18 1.76
CA ASN A 72 59.87 -19.35 0.79
C ASN A 72 59.99 -20.78 0.25
N TYR A 73 59.58 -21.81 1.01
CA TYR A 73 59.90 -23.19 0.66
C TYR A 73 58.70 -24.14 0.57
N ALA A 74 57.48 -23.72 0.96
CA ALA A 74 56.31 -24.62 0.99
C ALA A 74 56.00 -25.34 -0.31
N PHE A 75 56.25 -24.65 -1.43
CA PHE A 75 56.10 -25.19 -2.78
C PHE A 75 56.79 -26.56 -2.97
N TYR A 76 57.97 -26.77 -2.38
CA TYR A 76 58.76 -27.98 -2.64
C TYR A 76 58.21 -29.25 -1.98
N TRP A 77 57.37 -29.13 -0.94
CA TRP A 77 56.74 -30.27 -0.26
C TRP A 77 55.21 -30.33 -0.40
N ALA A 78 54.55 -29.23 -0.78
CA ALA A 78 53.09 -29.16 -0.88
C ALA A 78 52.53 -29.67 -2.22
N GLU A 79 53.27 -29.59 -3.32
CA GLU A 79 52.75 -29.93 -4.65
C GLU A 79 52.98 -31.40 -5.07
N ASP A 80 52.02 -31.97 -5.82
CA ASP A 80 52.18 -33.29 -6.45
C ASP A 80 53.12 -33.21 -7.66
N ARG A 81 54.28 -33.82 -7.47
CA ARG A 81 55.36 -33.91 -8.46
C ARG A 81 54.93 -34.45 -9.82
N ARG A 82 53.94 -35.33 -9.90
CA ARG A 82 53.50 -35.89 -11.20
C ARG A 82 52.64 -34.91 -11.98
N GLU A 83 51.72 -34.25 -11.27
CA GLU A 83 50.83 -33.26 -11.89
C GLU A 83 51.61 -32.03 -12.34
N PHE A 84 52.60 -31.61 -11.55
CA PHE A 84 53.51 -30.53 -11.92
C PHE A 84 54.26 -30.82 -13.24
N ILE A 85 54.84 -32.01 -13.37
CA ILE A 85 55.54 -32.40 -14.61
C ILE A 85 54.55 -32.46 -15.78
N ARG A 86 53.33 -32.99 -15.56
CA ARG A 86 52.28 -33.03 -16.59
C ARG A 86 51.93 -31.64 -17.10
N GLN A 87 51.71 -30.69 -16.18
CA GLN A 87 51.39 -29.30 -16.53
C GLN A 87 52.56 -28.60 -17.20
N PHE A 88 53.78 -28.81 -16.71
CA PHE A 88 54.97 -28.28 -17.35
C PHE A 88 55.13 -28.80 -18.78
N CYS A 89 54.88 -30.10 -19.03
CA CYS A 89 54.94 -30.68 -20.37
C CYS A 89 53.87 -30.14 -21.32
N LEU A 90 52.75 -29.63 -20.81
CA LEU A 90 51.66 -29.07 -21.62
C LEU A 90 51.89 -27.58 -21.95
N TYR A 91 52.40 -26.80 -21.00
CA TYR A 91 52.41 -25.33 -21.10
C TYR A 91 53.81 -24.70 -21.12
N GLY A 92 54.87 -25.47 -20.86
CA GLY A 92 56.26 -25.02 -20.89
C GLY A 92 56.63 -23.98 -19.81
N ARG A 93 55.66 -23.60 -18.96
CA ARG A 93 55.79 -22.69 -17.81
C ARG A 93 54.79 -23.10 -16.72
N LEU A 94 55.01 -22.58 -15.53
CA LEU A 94 54.06 -22.67 -14.41
C LEU A 94 52.86 -21.76 -14.67
N LEU A 95 51.65 -22.30 -14.51
CA LEU A 95 50.40 -21.54 -14.61
C LEU A 95 50.27 -20.64 -13.39
N THR A 96 50.03 -19.34 -13.60
CA THR A 96 49.73 -18.39 -12.51
C THR A 96 48.23 -18.35 -12.25
N ASN A 97 47.79 -17.79 -11.11
CA ASN A 97 46.36 -17.58 -10.82
C ASN A 97 45.64 -16.69 -11.87
N GLU A 98 46.38 -16.02 -12.76
CA GLU A 98 45.82 -15.26 -13.88
C GLU A 98 45.49 -16.15 -15.10
N ASP A 99 46.10 -17.33 -15.19
CA ASP A 99 45.88 -18.31 -16.28
C ASP A 99 44.72 -19.28 -15.98
N ILE A 100 44.10 -19.15 -14.79
CA ILE A 100 42.99 -19.97 -14.30
C ILE A 100 41.77 -19.07 -14.13
N ASN A 101 40.70 -19.31 -14.87
CA ASN A 101 39.48 -18.50 -14.76
C ASN A 101 38.71 -18.80 -13.46
N ALA A 102 37.72 -17.98 -13.13
CA ALA A 102 36.93 -18.12 -11.89
C ALA A 102 36.17 -19.47 -11.76
N ALA A 103 36.06 -20.25 -12.86
CA ALA A 103 35.47 -21.59 -12.90
C ALA A 103 36.51 -22.72 -12.72
N GLY A 104 37.80 -22.39 -12.59
CA GLY A 104 38.88 -23.36 -12.44
C GLY A 104 39.40 -23.95 -13.76
N GLU A 105 39.05 -23.36 -14.91
CA GLU A 105 39.49 -23.82 -16.23
C GLU A 105 40.75 -23.06 -16.67
N ILE A 106 41.73 -23.79 -17.24
CA ILE A 106 43.02 -23.25 -17.67
C ILE A 106 42.86 -22.65 -19.08
N GLU A 107 43.04 -21.33 -19.22
CA GLU A 107 42.92 -20.61 -20.51
C GLU A 107 44.27 -20.45 -21.25
N ALA A 108 45.37 -20.94 -20.67
CA ALA A 108 46.68 -20.85 -21.29
C ALA A 108 46.80 -21.74 -22.55
N PRO A 109 47.36 -21.23 -23.67
CA PRO A 109 47.59 -22.04 -24.86
C PRO A 109 48.64 -23.12 -24.59
N GLU A 110 48.36 -24.35 -25.04
CA GLU A 110 49.32 -25.47 -24.97
C GLU A 110 50.58 -25.11 -25.76
N ASN A 111 51.73 -25.08 -25.08
CA ASN A 111 53.02 -24.80 -25.68
C ASN A 111 54.06 -25.73 -25.04
N PRO A 112 54.41 -26.84 -25.69
CA PRO A 112 55.30 -27.83 -25.10
C PRO A 112 56.69 -27.23 -24.84
N PRO A 113 57.35 -27.56 -23.70
CA PRO A 113 58.61 -26.95 -23.31
C PRO A 113 59.75 -27.25 -24.27
N THR A 114 60.63 -26.26 -24.46
CA THR A 114 61.88 -26.45 -25.19
C THR A 114 62.92 -27.20 -24.33
N LEU A 115 63.90 -27.84 -24.98
CA LEU A 115 65.02 -28.50 -24.30
C LEU A 115 65.80 -27.55 -23.38
N GLU A 116 65.90 -26.26 -23.74
CA GLU A 116 66.51 -25.23 -22.89
C GLU A 116 65.70 -24.95 -21.62
N GLN A 117 64.36 -24.98 -21.69
CA GLN A 117 63.51 -24.79 -20.51
C GLN A 117 63.62 -25.97 -19.54
N PHE A 118 63.76 -27.20 -20.04
CA PHE A 118 64.08 -28.35 -19.19
C PHE A 118 65.44 -28.18 -18.50
N ARG A 119 66.45 -27.69 -19.24
CA ARG A 119 67.78 -27.40 -18.67
C ARG A 119 67.72 -26.35 -17.57
N ASP A 120 67.03 -25.24 -17.80
CA ASP A 120 66.92 -24.13 -16.85
C ASP A 120 66.21 -24.55 -15.55
N ILE A 121 65.18 -25.39 -15.65
CA ILE A 121 64.46 -25.88 -14.46
C ILE A 121 65.34 -26.82 -13.63
N ILE A 122 66.07 -27.74 -14.27
CA ILE A 122 67.01 -28.62 -13.56
C ILE A 122 68.07 -27.77 -12.84
N LEU A 123 68.66 -26.79 -13.53
CA LEU A 123 69.64 -25.86 -12.92
C LEU A 123 69.04 -25.02 -11.79
N ARG A 124 67.78 -24.62 -11.89
CA ARG A 124 67.08 -23.87 -10.84
C ARG A 124 66.93 -24.70 -9.57
N TYR A 125 66.51 -25.97 -9.68
CA TYR A 125 66.40 -26.84 -8.51
C TYR A 125 67.77 -27.13 -7.88
N ASP A 126 68.81 -27.29 -8.70
CA ASP A 126 70.19 -27.46 -8.21
C ASP A 126 70.67 -26.21 -7.44
N LYS A 127 70.36 -25.00 -7.94
CA LYS A 127 70.66 -23.75 -7.24
C LYS A 127 69.93 -23.62 -5.90
N VAL A 128 68.64 -23.95 -5.86
CA VAL A 128 67.85 -23.90 -4.61
C VAL A 128 68.35 -24.95 -3.62
N PHE A 129 68.81 -26.11 -4.11
CA PHE A 129 69.46 -27.12 -3.27
C PHE A 129 70.73 -26.56 -2.59
N GLU A 130 71.55 -25.78 -3.30
CA GLU A 130 72.70 -25.08 -2.70
C GLU A 130 72.28 -24.00 -1.69
N GLU A 131 71.26 -23.20 -2.00
CA GLU A 131 70.75 -22.14 -1.10
C GLU A 131 70.24 -22.73 0.23
N VAL A 132 69.44 -23.79 0.17
CA VAL A 132 68.95 -24.51 1.38
C VAL A 132 70.11 -25.18 2.13
N GLY A 133 71.14 -25.65 1.40
CA GLY A 133 72.37 -26.17 1.98
C GLY A 133 73.09 -25.18 2.89
N ASN A 134 72.97 -23.88 2.60
CA ASN A 134 73.60 -22.79 3.34
C ASN A 134 72.76 -22.25 4.51
N LEU A 135 71.53 -22.74 4.73
CA LEU A 135 70.71 -22.33 5.89
C LEU A 135 71.38 -22.69 7.22
N GLU A 136 71.17 -21.86 8.24
CA GLU A 136 71.70 -22.08 9.59
C GLU A 136 71.16 -23.40 10.18
N ASP A 137 72.03 -24.18 10.80
CA ASP A 137 71.65 -25.48 11.39
C ASP A 137 70.79 -25.33 12.66
N ALA A 138 70.85 -24.19 13.35
CA ALA A 138 70.01 -23.89 14.51
C ALA A 138 69.87 -22.38 14.70
N HIS A 139 68.66 -21.91 15.02
CA HIS A 139 68.37 -20.50 15.26
C HIS A 139 68.06 -20.26 16.75
N THR A 140 68.57 -19.17 17.34
CA THR A 140 68.39 -18.86 18.77
C THR A 140 67.62 -17.55 18.94
N PHE A 141 66.45 -17.62 19.56
CA PHE A 141 65.61 -16.47 19.92
C PHE A 141 65.95 -15.96 21.32
N ASP A 142 66.20 -14.65 21.44
CA ASP A 142 66.52 -13.90 22.68
C ASP A 142 67.49 -14.62 23.65
N ASN A 143 68.47 -15.33 23.10
CA ASN A 143 69.56 -16.03 23.81
C ASN A 143 69.17 -17.19 24.75
N TRP A 144 67.89 -17.53 24.90
CA TRP A 144 67.44 -18.63 25.78
C TRP A 144 66.66 -19.74 25.06
N MET A 145 66.01 -19.47 23.93
CA MET A 145 65.28 -20.47 23.15
C MET A 145 66.04 -20.81 21.86
N ARG A 146 66.55 -22.04 21.75
CA ARG A 146 67.27 -22.53 20.55
C ARG A 146 66.44 -23.59 19.84
N VAL A 147 66.19 -23.38 18.55
CA VAL A 147 65.50 -24.33 17.66
C VAL A 147 66.50 -25.00 16.74
N ASP A 148 66.48 -26.34 16.68
CA ASP A 148 67.32 -27.14 15.78
C ASP A 148 66.63 -27.32 14.42
N LEU A 149 67.25 -26.78 13.36
CA LEU A 149 66.71 -26.81 12.00
C LEU A 149 67.29 -27.95 11.16
N LYS A 150 68.23 -28.75 11.70
CA LYS A 150 68.85 -29.87 10.96
C LYS A 150 67.85 -30.88 10.40
N PRO A 151 66.82 -31.34 11.14
CA PRO A 151 65.85 -32.29 10.60
C PRO A 151 65.09 -31.70 9.42
N PHE A 152 64.64 -30.44 9.55
CA PHE A 152 63.92 -29.72 8.51
C PHE A 152 64.78 -29.52 7.25
N LYS A 153 66.01 -29.03 7.42
CA LYS A 153 66.98 -28.84 6.34
C LYS A 153 67.25 -30.15 5.58
N SER A 154 67.42 -31.26 6.29
CA SER A 154 67.67 -32.57 5.66
C SER A 154 66.47 -33.07 4.85
N ALA A 155 65.23 -32.86 5.35
CA ALA A 155 64.01 -33.25 4.67
C ALA A 155 63.77 -32.39 3.42
N LEU A 156 64.01 -31.07 3.53
CA LEU A 156 63.85 -30.13 2.43
C LEU A 156 64.85 -30.39 1.29
N LEU A 157 66.12 -30.64 1.61
CA LEU A 157 67.14 -31.03 0.61
C LEU A 157 66.75 -32.34 -0.10
N SER A 158 66.24 -33.34 0.63
CA SER A 158 65.76 -34.59 0.02
C SER A 158 64.59 -34.34 -0.94
N ALA A 159 63.64 -33.48 -0.55
CA ALA A 159 62.50 -33.13 -1.38
C ALA A 159 62.93 -32.45 -2.69
N ILE A 160 63.84 -31.47 -2.62
CA ILE A 160 64.35 -30.75 -3.80
C ILE A 160 65.10 -31.68 -4.76
N ARG A 161 65.93 -32.59 -4.23
CA ARG A 161 66.66 -33.55 -5.07
C ARG A 161 65.73 -34.49 -5.84
N GLN A 162 64.64 -34.95 -5.19
CA GLN A 162 63.63 -35.80 -5.85
C GLN A 162 62.91 -35.09 -7.00
N TRP A 163 62.85 -33.75 -7.01
CA TRP A 163 62.32 -32.99 -8.14
C TRP A 163 63.26 -33.05 -9.35
N SER A 164 64.55 -32.79 -9.16
CA SER A 164 65.57 -32.85 -10.23
C SER A 164 65.64 -34.25 -10.87
N ASP A 165 65.63 -35.31 -10.06
CA ASP A 165 65.72 -36.71 -10.55
C ASP A 165 64.51 -37.11 -11.42
N LYS A 166 63.30 -36.62 -11.10
CA LYS A 166 62.09 -36.94 -11.88
C LYS A 166 62.09 -36.31 -13.27
N PHE A 167 62.61 -35.08 -13.42
CA PHE A 167 62.74 -34.44 -14.72
C PHE A 167 63.70 -35.19 -15.64
N LYS A 168 64.79 -35.71 -15.08
CA LYS A 168 65.74 -36.57 -15.81
C LYS A 168 65.10 -37.89 -16.24
N GLN A 169 64.37 -38.56 -15.34
CA GLN A 169 63.64 -39.80 -15.67
C GLN A 169 62.62 -39.60 -16.79
N TYR A 170 61.86 -38.50 -16.78
CA TYR A 170 60.90 -38.20 -17.83
C TYR A 170 61.53 -38.08 -19.22
N LEU A 171 62.66 -37.36 -19.33
CA LEU A 171 63.38 -37.22 -20.59
C LEU A 171 63.91 -38.56 -21.10
N THR A 172 64.40 -39.42 -20.21
CA THR A 172 64.84 -40.79 -20.52
C THR A 172 63.69 -41.66 -21.05
N ASP A 173 62.53 -41.61 -20.39
CA ASP A 173 61.35 -42.37 -20.79
C ASP A 173 60.77 -41.85 -22.13
N HIS A 174 60.78 -40.54 -22.35
CA HIS A 174 60.30 -39.92 -23.59
C HIS A 174 61.10 -40.39 -24.81
N VAL A 175 62.44 -40.37 -24.73
CA VAL A 175 63.31 -40.86 -25.82
C VAL A 175 63.11 -42.35 -26.06
N THR A 176 63.05 -43.15 -24.98
CA THR A 176 62.92 -44.61 -25.07
C THR A 176 61.59 -45.03 -25.70
N ASN A 177 60.48 -44.42 -25.28
CA ASN A 177 59.15 -44.76 -25.78
C ASN A 177 58.96 -44.32 -27.24
N THR A 178 59.45 -43.15 -27.61
CA THR A 178 59.33 -42.62 -28.98
C THR A 178 60.08 -43.50 -29.98
N LEU A 179 61.30 -43.94 -29.66
CA LEU A 179 62.09 -44.81 -30.53
C LEU A 179 61.51 -46.22 -30.66
N ASN A 180 61.00 -46.80 -29.55
CA ASN A 180 60.35 -48.12 -29.58
C ASN A 180 59.02 -48.09 -30.35
N GLY A 181 58.25 -47.01 -30.21
CA GLY A 181 57.02 -46.79 -30.96
C GLY A 181 57.28 -46.70 -32.47
N LEU A 182 58.29 -45.92 -32.87
CA LEU A 182 58.67 -45.80 -34.28
C LEU A 182 59.15 -47.13 -34.88
N ASN A 183 59.94 -47.90 -34.14
CA ASN A 183 60.38 -49.23 -34.56
C ASN A 183 59.21 -50.18 -34.80
N SER A 184 58.22 -50.18 -33.90
CA SER A 184 57.01 -51.00 -34.04
C SER A 184 56.18 -50.57 -35.25
N PHE A 185 56.02 -49.26 -35.46
CA PHE A 185 55.31 -48.71 -36.62
C PHE A 185 55.96 -49.10 -37.96
N ILE A 186 57.30 -49.08 -38.04
CA ILE A 186 58.04 -49.51 -39.23
C ILE A 186 57.85 -51.01 -39.50
N HIS A 187 57.84 -51.83 -38.45
CA HIS A 187 57.62 -53.27 -38.57
C HIS A 187 56.21 -53.58 -39.10
N ASP A 188 55.18 -53.01 -38.48
CA ASP A 188 53.78 -53.22 -38.87
C ASP A 188 53.49 -52.71 -40.28
N SER A 189 54.04 -51.54 -40.63
CA SER A 189 53.89 -50.97 -41.97
C SER A 189 54.54 -51.84 -43.06
N ASN A 190 55.68 -52.46 -42.76
CA ASN A 190 56.33 -53.41 -43.68
C ASN A 190 55.55 -54.73 -43.83
N ILE A 191 54.76 -55.14 -42.84
CA ILE A 191 53.87 -56.31 -42.94
C ILE A 191 52.68 -55.96 -43.84
N ASP A 192 52.04 -54.83 -43.60
CA ASP A 192 50.83 -54.43 -44.32
C ASP A 192 51.07 -54.10 -45.80
N LEU A 193 52.27 -53.63 -46.16
CA LEU A 193 52.67 -53.37 -47.54
C LEU A 193 53.02 -54.63 -48.35
N LYS A 194 53.16 -55.81 -47.70
CA LYS A 194 53.50 -57.07 -48.40
C LYS A 194 52.28 -57.67 -49.11
N ILE A 195 52.17 -57.41 -50.41
CA ILE A 195 51.17 -58.04 -51.27
C ILE A 195 51.69 -59.41 -51.76
N THR A 196 51.06 -60.50 -51.34
CA THR A 196 51.29 -61.86 -51.87
C THR A 196 50.24 -62.22 -52.93
N GLY A 197 50.66 -62.34 -54.20
CA GLY A 197 49.80 -62.75 -55.33
C GLY A 197 49.81 -61.77 -56.52
N SER A 198 49.15 -62.14 -57.63
CA SER A 198 49.06 -61.29 -58.82
C SER A 198 48.13 -60.07 -58.59
N PRO A 199 48.41 -58.91 -59.21
CA PRO A 199 47.69 -57.66 -58.97
C PRO A 199 46.18 -57.70 -59.26
N GLU A 200 45.70 -58.66 -60.05
CA GLU A 200 44.33 -58.71 -60.56
C GLU A 200 43.32 -59.40 -59.60
N LYS A 201 43.77 -59.98 -58.48
CA LYS A 201 42.92 -60.71 -57.52
C LYS A 201 42.94 -60.15 -56.09
N VAL A 202 43.31 -58.89 -55.91
CA VAL A 202 43.29 -58.24 -54.59
C VAL A 202 41.85 -57.88 -54.24
N GLY A 203 41.33 -58.43 -53.14
CA GLY A 203 40.00 -58.09 -52.62
C GLY A 203 39.93 -56.66 -52.07
N TYR A 204 38.75 -56.05 -52.16
CA TYR A 204 38.47 -54.67 -51.74
C TYR A 204 39.01 -54.34 -50.34
N ASP A 205 38.82 -55.22 -49.36
CA ASP A 205 39.26 -54.99 -47.98
C ASP A 205 40.78 -54.88 -47.83
N LYS A 206 41.54 -55.68 -48.59
CA LYS A 206 43.01 -55.58 -48.61
C LYS A 206 43.47 -54.30 -49.32
N LEU A 207 42.69 -53.80 -50.27
CA LEU A 207 43.00 -52.57 -50.99
C LEU A 207 42.83 -51.34 -50.09
N VAL A 208 41.79 -51.33 -49.25
CA VAL A 208 41.55 -50.26 -48.26
C VAL A 208 42.65 -50.23 -47.20
N VAL A 209 43.02 -51.37 -46.62
CA VAL A 209 44.09 -51.47 -45.61
C VAL A 209 45.44 -50.96 -46.16
N VAL A 210 45.77 -51.31 -47.40
CA VAL A 210 47.03 -50.86 -48.02
C VAL A 210 47.00 -49.36 -48.32
N LEU A 211 45.88 -48.82 -48.80
CA LEU A 211 45.74 -47.38 -49.05
C LEU A 211 45.76 -46.56 -47.73
N GLU A 212 45.12 -47.06 -46.69
CA GLU A 212 45.15 -46.45 -45.36
C GLU A 212 46.56 -46.43 -44.77
N ARG A 213 47.30 -47.54 -44.88
CA ARG A 213 48.69 -47.60 -44.42
C ARG A 213 49.61 -46.70 -45.26
N LEU A 214 49.43 -46.63 -46.58
CA LEU A 214 50.16 -45.69 -47.45
C LEU A 214 49.90 -44.23 -47.06
N LYS A 215 48.67 -43.90 -46.65
CA LYS A 215 48.33 -42.57 -46.14
C LYS A 215 49.03 -42.29 -44.82
N LEU A 216 49.00 -43.22 -43.86
CA LEU A 216 49.67 -43.06 -42.57
C LEU A 216 51.19 -42.85 -42.73
N ILE A 217 51.83 -43.54 -43.68
CA ILE A 217 53.26 -43.36 -43.97
C ILE A 217 53.53 -41.96 -44.53
N ARG A 218 52.70 -41.48 -45.47
CA ARG A 218 52.81 -40.11 -46.04
C ARG A 218 52.61 -39.05 -44.97
N ASP A 219 51.58 -39.18 -44.15
CA ASP A 219 51.24 -38.18 -43.15
C ASP A 219 52.28 -38.17 -42.00
N ALA A 220 52.97 -39.30 -41.75
CA ALA A 220 54.06 -39.40 -40.77
C ALA A 220 55.45 -39.01 -41.32
N GLU A 221 55.61 -38.80 -42.64
CA GLU A 221 56.90 -38.54 -43.30
C GLU A 221 57.60 -37.29 -42.79
N ASP A 222 56.94 -36.14 -42.87
CA ASP A 222 57.52 -34.87 -42.47
C ASP A 222 57.84 -34.82 -40.97
N ALA A 223 56.94 -35.37 -40.13
CA ALA A 223 57.09 -35.37 -38.68
C ALA A 223 58.21 -36.31 -38.20
N THR A 224 58.34 -37.49 -38.82
CA THR A 224 59.36 -38.48 -38.44
C THR A 224 60.74 -38.04 -38.94
N ASP A 225 60.84 -37.49 -40.16
CA ASP A 225 62.11 -36.99 -40.70
C ASP A 225 62.66 -35.79 -39.90
N ALA A 226 61.79 -34.89 -39.44
CA ALA A 226 62.18 -33.76 -38.58
C ALA A 226 62.48 -34.17 -37.11
N GLY A 227 61.92 -35.29 -36.63
CA GLY A 227 61.96 -35.69 -35.21
C GLY A 227 63.27 -36.34 -34.74
N PHE A 228 64.13 -36.82 -35.64
CA PHE A 228 65.36 -37.52 -35.24
C PHE A 228 66.44 -36.62 -34.62
N GLU A 229 66.56 -35.36 -35.06
CA GLU A 229 67.58 -34.44 -34.57
C GLU A 229 67.29 -33.92 -33.13
N PRO A 230 66.05 -33.50 -32.80
CA PRO A 230 65.69 -33.15 -31.41
C PRO A 230 65.90 -34.30 -30.41
N LEU A 231 65.68 -35.56 -30.83
CA LEU A 231 65.95 -36.73 -29.98
C LEU A 231 67.46 -36.88 -29.69
N ARG A 232 68.34 -36.58 -30.66
CA ARG A 232 69.80 -36.56 -30.44
C ARG A 232 70.22 -35.47 -29.47
N GLU A 233 69.62 -34.27 -29.59
CA GLU A 233 69.88 -33.16 -28.66
C GLU A 233 69.42 -33.49 -27.24
N THR A 234 68.29 -34.17 -27.08
CA THR A 234 67.78 -34.64 -25.77
C THR A 234 68.73 -35.65 -25.12
N VAL A 235 69.28 -36.58 -25.91
CA VAL A 235 70.29 -37.55 -25.45
C VAL A 235 71.60 -36.85 -25.04
N ALA A 236 72.00 -35.79 -25.76
CA ALA A 236 73.18 -35.00 -25.42
C ALA A 236 73.00 -34.23 -24.10
N LEU A 237 71.81 -33.67 -23.86
CA LEU A 237 71.48 -32.98 -22.62
C LEU A 237 71.50 -33.94 -21.41
N LEU A 238 70.95 -35.14 -21.54
CA LEU A 238 71.00 -36.17 -20.49
C LEU A 238 72.43 -36.55 -20.09
N LYS A 239 73.35 -36.63 -21.07
CA LYS A 239 74.77 -36.87 -20.83
C LYS A 239 75.45 -35.73 -20.08
N GLU A 240 75.05 -34.47 -20.30
CA GLU A 240 75.59 -33.31 -19.59
C GLU A 240 75.28 -33.36 -18.08
N PHE A 241 74.10 -33.87 -17.72
CA PHE A 241 73.66 -34.02 -16.33
C PHE A 241 74.07 -35.35 -15.66
N GLY A 242 74.89 -36.16 -16.34
CA GLY A 242 75.48 -37.39 -15.81
C GLY A 242 74.60 -38.64 -15.88
N GLU A 243 73.54 -38.64 -16.69
CA GLU A 243 72.68 -39.82 -16.93
C GLU A 243 73.04 -40.50 -18.26
N GLU A 244 73.39 -41.79 -18.22
CA GLU A 244 73.65 -42.60 -19.42
C GLU A 244 72.43 -43.46 -19.78
N LEU A 245 71.98 -43.37 -21.04
CA LEU A 245 70.89 -44.20 -21.56
C LEU A 245 71.36 -45.64 -21.84
N PRO A 246 70.45 -46.64 -21.80
CA PRO A 246 70.79 -48.03 -22.14
C PRO A 246 71.28 -48.18 -23.59
N ASP A 247 72.36 -48.94 -23.80
CA ASP A 247 72.99 -49.20 -25.12
C ASP A 247 72.01 -49.65 -26.22
N ALA A 248 70.90 -50.30 -25.84
CA ALA A 248 69.87 -50.74 -26.78
C ALA A 248 69.14 -49.56 -27.45
N VAL A 249 68.88 -48.49 -26.70
CA VAL A 249 68.17 -47.30 -27.18
C VAL A 249 69.08 -46.45 -28.08
N THR A 250 70.36 -46.36 -27.73
CA THR A 250 71.38 -45.67 -28.52
C THR A 250 71.58 -46.33 -29.89
N LYS A 251 71.56 -47.67 -29.96
CA LYS A 251 71.60 -48.41 -31.23
C LYS A 251 70.34 -48.22 -32.07
N LEU A 252 69.16 -48.15 -31.44
CA LEU A 252 67.90 -47.89 -32.15
C LEU A 252 67.91 -46.51 -32.83
N LEU A 253 68.45 -45.48 -32.17
CA LEU A 253 68.59 -44.13 -32.73
C LEU A 253 69.47 -44.09 -34.00
N GLU A 254 70.45 -44.98 -34.12
CA GLU A 254 71.34 -45.06 -35.29
C GLU A 254 70.71 -45.84 -36.47
N ILE A 255 69.94 -46.90 -36.19
CA ILE A 255 69.42 -47.83 -37.21
C ILE A 255 68.07 -47.36 -37.80
N LEU A 256 67.22 -46.72 -37.00
CA LEU A 256 65.85 -46.34 -37.40
C LEU A 256 65.77 -45.39 -38.62
N PRO A 257 66.68 -44.42 -38.83
CA PRO A 257 66.65 -43.57 -40.02
C PRO A 257 66.82 -44.35 -41.34
N GLU A 258 67.61 -45.43 -41.34
CA GLU A 258 67.78 -46.28 -42.51
C GLU A 258 66.53 -47.12 -42.79
N GLN A 259 65.98 -47.75 -41.75
CA GLN A 259 64.76 -48.56 -41.88
C GLN A 259 63.53 -47.72 -42.30
N TRP A 260 63.45 -46.46 -41.86
CA TRP A 260 62.42 -45.52 -42.30
C TRP A 260 62.51 -45.22 -43.80
N ASN A 261 63.72 -44.97 -44.32
CA ASN A 261 63.92 -44.74 -45.74
C ASN A 261 63.61 -45.96 -46.62
N GLU A 262 63.91 -47.18 -46.14
CA GLU A 262 63.51 -48.42 -46.82
C GLU A 262 61.98 -48.55 -46.93
N LEU A 263 61.26 -48.23 -45.85
CA LEU A 263 59.80 -48.25 -45.84
C LEU A 263 59.20 -47.23 -46.82
N LYS A 264 59.75 -46.02 -46.90
CA LYS A 264 59.31 -44.99 -47.86
C LYS A 264 59.43 -45.48 -49.31
N ASN A 265 60.54 -46.12 -49.64
CA ASN A 265 60.74 -46.69 -50.97
C ASN A 265 59.75 -47.82 -51.28
N ALA A 266 59.48 -48.70 -50.30
CA ALA A 266 58.48 -49.77 -50.44
C ALA A 266 57.05 -49.21 -50.65
N ALA A 267 56.70 -48.13 -49.95
CA ALA A 267 55.41 -47.45 -50.09
C ALA A 267 55.20 -46.87 -51.50
N VAL A 268 56.21 -46.22 -52.09
CA VAL A 268 56.15 -45.66 -53.46
C VAL A 268 55.92 -46.76 -54.50
N VAL A 269 56.64 -47.87 -54.39
CA VAL A 269 56.50 -49.02 -55.31
C VAL A 269 55.11 -49.67 -55.19
N CYS A 270 54.58 -49.77 -53.97
CA CYS A 270 53.24 -50.29 -53.74
C CYS A 270 52.16 -49.38 -54.36
N LYS A 271 52.27 -48.06 -54.17
CA LYS A 271 51.37 -47.06 -54.74
C LYS A 271 51.26 -47.16 -56.27
N GLN A 272 52.38 -47.31 -56.98
CA GLN A 272 52.39 -47.46 -58.44
C GLN A 272 51.65 -48.72 -58.93
N LYS A 273 51.71 -49.83 -58.17
CA LYS A 273 51.03 -51.08 -58.53
C LYS A 273 49.51 -51.02 -58.37
N MET A 274 49.00 -50.14 -57.51
CA MET A 274 47.57 -50.11 -57.14
C MET A 274 46.76 -49.04 -57.87
N GLN A 275 47.42 -48.12 -58.57
CA GLN A 275 46.78 -47.01 -59.30
C GLN A 275 45.65 -47.41 -60.28
N PRO A 276 45.76 -48.44 -61.14
CA PRO A 276 44.68 -48.79 -62.08
C PRO A 276 43.43 -49.38 -61.39
N LEU A 277 43.58 -50.03 -60.23
CA LEU A 277 42.45 -50.54 -59.45
C LEU A 277 41.71 -49.41 -58.74
N GLN A 278 42.45 -48.40 -58.27
CA GLN A 278 41.89 -47.20 -57.68
C GLN A 278 41.03 -46.41 -58.69
N GLU A 279 41.50 -46.22 -59.92
CA GLU A 279 40.74 -45.51 -60.97
C GLU A 279 39.41 -46.20 -61.33
N ARG A 280 39.38 -47.54 -61.34
CA ARG A 280 38.15 -48.31 -61.61
C ARG A 280 37.12 -48.15 -60.49
N GLU A 281 37.54 -48.23 -59.23
CA GLU A 281 36.62 -48.08 -58.09
C GLU A 281 36.12 -46.63 -57.94
N VAL A 282 36.95 -45.63 -58.24
CA VAL A 282 36.54 -44.22 -58.29
C VAL A 282 35.40 -44.01 -59.31
N GLN A 283 35.46 -44.67 -60.46
CA GLN A 283 34.39 -44.57 -61.47
C GLN A 283 33.09 -45.27 -61.02
N ASN A 284 33.19 -46.44 -60.38
CA ASN A 284 32.02 -47.13 -59.80
C ASN A 284 31.32 -46.26 -58.73
N ILE A 285 32.10 -45.62 -57.85
CA ILE A 285 31.59 -44.72 -56.80
C ILE A 285 30.85 -43.53 -57.41
N ARG A 286 31.38 -42.93 -58.49
CA ARG A 286 30.70 -41.84 -59.21
C ARG A 286 29.36 -42.28 -59.81
N THR A 287 29.30 -43.46 -60.42
CA THR A 287 28.03 -43.97 -60.97
C THR A 287 27.00 -44.25 -59.87
N MET A 288 27.40 -44.89 -58.78
CA MET A 288 26.51 -45.12 -57.63
C MET A 288 26.02 -43.81 -57.00
N SER A 289 26.87 -42.80 -56.97
CA SER A 289 26.55 -41.49 -56.40
C SER A 289 25.40 -40.80 -57.13
N VAL A 290 25.38 -40.83 -58.46
CA VAL A 290 24.29 -40.28 -59.29
C VAL A 290 23.00 -41.07 -59.09
N THR A 291 23.07 -42.40 -59.06
CA THR A 291 21.87 -43.25 -58.86
C THR A 291 21.20 -42.99 -57.52
N TYR A 292 21.97 -42.82 -56.44
CA TYR A 292 21.40 -42.50 -55.13
C TYR A 292 20.83 -41.08 -55.06
N ASP A 293 21.34 -40.14 -55.86
CA ASP A 293 20.83 -38.76 -55.91
C ASP A 293 19.45 -38.72 -56.60
N GLU A 294 19.30 -39.43 -57.72
CA GLU A 294 18.01 -39.60 -58.40
C GLU A 294 16.98 -40.32 -57.51
N GLN A 295 17.40 -41.37 -56.79
CA GLN A 295 16.54 -42.08 -55.84
C GLN A 295 16.13 -41.19 -54.65
N ALA A 296 17.03 -40.36 -54.13
CA ALA A 296 16.74 -39.43 -53.03
C ALA A 296 15.67 -38.40 -53.42
N VAL A 297 15.80 -37.79 -54.60
CA VAL A 297 14.83 -36.81 -55.12
C VAL A 297 13.46 -37.46 -55.37
N SER A 298 13.44 -38.67 -55.96
CA SER A 298 12.19 -39.40 -56.18
C SER A 298 11.50 -39.75 -54.86
N LEU A 299 12.26 -40.26 -53.88
CA LEU A 299 11.71 -40.64 -52.57
C LEU A 299 11.16 -39.42 -51.81
N HIS A 300 11.85 -38.28 -51.86
CA HIS A 300 11.41 -37.05 -51.20
C HIS A 300 10.07 -36.53 -51.78
N LYS A 301 9.91 -36.59 -53.10
CA LYS A 301 8.67 -36.20 -53.77
C LYS A 301 7.50 -37.14 -53.43
N GLU A 302 7.75 -38.45 -53.38
CA GLU A 302 6.74 -39.42 -52.98
C GLU A 302 6.35 -39.24 -51.50
N PHE A 303 7.30 -38.94 -50.63
CA PHE A 303 7.04 -38.66 -49.22
C PHE A 303 6.10 -37.47 -49.03
N LEU A 304 6.37 -36.32 -49.67
CA LEU A 304 5.54 -35.11 -49.56
C LEU A 304 4.11 -35.28 -50.11
N SER A 305 3.88 -36.25 -50.99
CA SER A 305 2.55 -36.57 -51.53
C SER A 305 1.81 -37.68 -50.75
N SER A 306 2.43 -38.21 -49.70
CA SER A 306 1.87 -39.26 -48.85
C SER A 306 0.66 -38.79 -48.06
N GLU A 307 -0.24 -39.73 -47.75
CA GLU A 307 -1.43 -39.50 -46.91
C GLU A 307 -1.10 -39.16 -45.45
N ILE A 308 0.16 -39.32 -45.02
CA ILE A 308 0.62 -39.05 -43.65
C ILE A 308 0.46 -37.55 -43.28
N PHE A 309 0.44 -36.67 -44.27
CA PHE A 309 0.22 -35.23 -44.08
C PHE A 309 -1.26 -34.85 -43.93
N LYS A 310 -2.20 -35.80 -44.10
CA LYS A 310 -3.64 -35.59 -43.87
C LYS A 310 -4.01 -35.94 -42.44
N TYR A 311 -4.90 -35.15 -41.84
CA TYR A 311 -5.37 -35.33 -40.46
C TYR A 311 -6.12 -36.67 -40.25
N ASP A 312 -6.85 -37.15 -41.26
CA ASP A 312 -7.67 -38.37 -41.17
C ASP A 312 -6.91 -39.67 -41.46
N CYS A 313 -5.57 -39.66 -41.33
CA CYS A 313 -4.76 -40.85 -41.64
C CYS A 313 -4.97 -41.96 -40.61
N VAL A 314 -5.37 -43.15 -41.08
CA VAL A 314 -5.49 -44.36 -40.26
C VAL A 314 -4.10 -45.01 -40.11
N GLU A 315 -3.69 -45.27 -38.86
CA GLU A 315 -2.40 -45.87 -38.47
C GLU A 315 -1.14 -45.13 -39.01
N PRO A 316 -0.95 -43.84 -38.67
CA PRO A 316 0.15 -43.02 -39.20
C PRO A 316 1.53 -43.52 -38.76
N TYR A 317 1.68 -44.11 -37.57
CA TYR A 317 2.96 -44.65 -37.11
C TYR A 317 3.46 -45.82 -37.96
N LYS A 318 2.59 -46.76 -38.37
CA LYS A 318 2.99 -47.87 -39.24
C LYS A 318 3.46 -47.36 -40.60
N LYS A 319 2.72 -46.42 -41.19
CA LYS A 319 3.14 -45.79 -42.46
C LYS A 319 4.45 -45.01 -42.28
N LEU A 320 4.65 -44.34 -41.16
CA LEU A 320 5.88 -43.60 -40.85
C LEU A 320 7.07 -44.55 -40.66
N ASP A 321 6.87 -45.72 -40.04
CA ASP A 321 7.87 -46.78 -39.93
C ASP A 321 8.22 -47.36 -41.32
N ASP A 322 7.25 -47.62 -42.19
CA ASP A 322 7.48 -48.05 -43.58
C ASP A 322 8.35 -47.04 -44.36
N TRP A 323 8.09 -45.74 -44.18
CA TRP A 323 8.94 -44.68 -44.77
C TRP A 323 10.32 -44.61 -44.12
N ASN A 324 10.45 -44.97 -42.84
CA ASN A 324 11.73 -44.98 -42.14
C ASN A 324 12.61 -46.09 -42.68
N GLU A 325 12.04 -47.28 -42.90
CA GLU A 325 12.75 -48.41 -43.48
C GLU A 325 13.25 -48.08 -44.89
N LYS A 326 12.41 -47.47 -45.72
CA LYS A 326 12.80 -47.00 -47.07
C LYS A 326 13.91 -45.94 -47.01
N LEU A 327 13.82 -44.97 -46.11
CA LEU A 327 14.83 -43.92 -45.94
C LEU A 327 16.14 -44.50 -45.39
N MET A 328 16.08 -45.41 -44.42
CA MET A 328 17.26 -46.08 -43.85
C MET A 328 17.99 -46.93 -44.88
N ALA A 329 17.27 -47.63 -45.77
CA ALA A 329 17.89 -48.43 -46.82
C ALA A 329 18.75 -47.55 -47.76
N ILE A 330 18.23 -46.38 -48.15
CA ILE A 330 18.98 -45.43 -49.00
C ILE A 330 20.11 -44.76 -48.21
N GLU A 331 19.88 -44.34 -46.96
CA GLU A 331 20.93 -43.72 -46.14
C GLU A 331 22.08 -44.67 -45.82
N GLN A 332 21.81 -45.96 -45.56
CA GLN A 332 22.85 -46.98 -45.37
C GLN A 332 23.64 -47.21 -46.66
N GLY A 333 22.95 -47.23 -47.82
CA GLY A 333 23.59 -47.30 -49.13
C GLY A 333 24.49 -46.09 -49.43
N VAL A 334 24.03 -44.89 -49.09
CA VAL A 334 24.79 -43.64 -49.23
C VAL A 334 25.97 -43.58 -48.26
N ALA A 335 25.80 -44.01 -47.00
CA ALA A 335 26.86 -44.03 -46.00
C ALA A 335 27.97 -45.03 -46.37
N ALA A 336 27.61 -46.22 -46.86
CA ALA A 336 28.57 -47.19 -47.37
C ALA A 336 29.36 -46.63 -48.56
N MET A 337 28.68 -45.99 -49.52
CA MET A 337 29.33 -45.35 -50.67
C MET A 337 30.18 -44.13 -50.27
N GLN A 338 29.76 -43.30 -49.32
CA GLN A 338 30.56 -42.20 -48.78
C GLN A 338 31.80 -42.69 -48.03
N ALA A 339 31.69 -43.78 -47.27
CA ALA A 339 32.83 -44.42 -46.62
C ALA A 339 33.84 -44.91 -47.66
N SER A 340 33.38 -45.61 -48.70
CA SER A 340 34.21 -45.98 -49.85
C SER A 340 34.86 -44.76 -50.49
N ALA A 341 34.09 -43.71 -50.79
CA ALA A 341 34.60 -42.51 -51.45
C ALA A 341 35.64 -41.75 -50.63
N LYS A 342 35.50 -41.75 -49.29
CA LYS A 342 36.49 -41.20 -48.36
C LYS A 342 37.78 -42.02 -48.35
N SER A 343 37.70 -43.35 -48.43
CA SER A 343 38.87 -44.24 -48.58
C SER A 343 39.59 -44.04 -49.91
N PHE A 344 38.88 -43.63 -50.97
CA PHE A 344 39.44 -43.41 -52.31
C PHE A 344 39.74 -41.94 -52.66
N GLU A 345 39.59 -41.02 -51.71
CA GLU A 345 39.79 -39.56 -51.87
C GLU A 345 38.97 -38.92 -53.02
N VAL A 346 37.76 -39.42 -53.29
CA VAL A 346 36.87 -38.86 -54.32
C VAL A 346 36.21 -37.59 -53.77
N ARG A 347 36.51 -36.43 -54.36
CA ARG A 347 36.03 -35.12 -53.90
C ARG A 347 34.66 -34.71 -54.48
N ASP A 348 34.18 -35.38 -55.52
CA ASP A 348 32.98 -35.00 -56.29
C ASP A 348 31.75 -35.83 -55.90
N ILE A 349 31.30 -35.74 -54.63
CA ILE A 349 30.08 -36.44 -54.17
C ILE A 349 29.02 -35.39 -53.79
N PRO A 350 27.76 -35.53 -54.24
CA PRO A 350 26.65 -34.71 -53.78
C PRO A 350 26.44 -34.81 -52.27
N THR A 351 25.96 -33.73 -51.67
CA THR A 351 25.76 -33.63 -50.23
C THR A 351 24.42 -34.22 -49.75
N TYR A 352 23.62 -34.77 -50.68
CA TYR A 352 22.30 -35.39 -50.49
C TYR A 352 21.38 -34.56 -49.57
N MET A 353 21.14 -33.30 -49.96
CA MET A 353 20.35 -32.36 -49.16
C MET A 353 18.90 -32.81 -48.97
N ASP A 354 18.33 -33.50 -49.95
CA ASP A 354 16.94 -33.99 -49.90
C ASP A 354 16.75 -35.12 -48.88
N LEU A 355 17.73 -36.02 -48.70
CA LEU A 355 17.68 -37.02 -47.62
C LEU A 355 17.72 -36.37 -46.24
N LYS A 356 18.58 -35.36 -46.07
CA LYS A 356 18.66 -34.58 -44.82
C LYS A 356 17.39 -33.75 -44.57
N ALA A 357 16.76 -33.24 -45.62
CA ALA A 357 15.47 -32.56 -45.53
C ALA A 357 14.37 -33.55 -45.14
N MET A 358 14.25 -34.68 -45.84
CA MET A 358 13.29 -35.74 -45.56
C MET A 358 13.44 -36.27 -44.13
N ARG A 359 14.67 -36.43 -43.62
CA ARG A 359 14.91 -36.87 -42.23
C ARG A 359 14.43 -35.84 -41.20
N ARG A 360 14.60 -34.53 -41.48
CA ARG A 360 14.07 -33.45 -40.63
C ARG A 360 12.55 -33.40 -40.68
N GLU A 361 11.98 -33.46 -41.88
CA GLU A 361 10.53 -33.45 -42.11
C GLU A 361 9.85 -34.67 -41.48
N MET A 362 10.49 -35.84 -41.52
CA MET A 362 10.00 -37.07 -40.90
C MET A 362 10.00 -36.99 -39.37
N LYS A 363 11.05 -36.44 -38.76
CA LYS A 363 11.08 -36.15 -37.32
C LYS A 363 9.98 -35.16 -36.93
N ALA A 364 9.81 -34.09 -37.72
CA ALA A 364 8.73 -33.12 -37.50
C ALA A 364 7.35 -33.78 -37.65
N THR A 365 7.14 -34.63 -38.65
CA THR A 365 5.88 -35.35 -38.89
C THR A 365 5.55 -36.27 -37.72
N LYS A 366 6.55 -36.99 -37.18
CA LYS A 366 6.39 -37.79 -35.96
C LYS A 366 5.97 -36.92 -34.77
N ASN A 367 6.66 -35.81 -34.52
CA ASN A 367 6.34 -34.91 -33.42
C ASN A 367 4.90 -34.37 -33.51
N VAL A 368 4.42 -34.01 -34.71
CA VAL A 368 3.03 -33.55 -34.88
C VAL A 368 2.05 -34.70 -34.67
N TRP A 369 2.35 -35.92 -35.13
CA TRP A 369 1.49 -37.08 -34.85
C TRP A 369 1.46 -37.47 -33.37
N ASP A 370 2.58 -37.34 -32.65
CA ASP A 370 2.64 -37.52 -31.20
C ASP A 370 1.72 -36.51 -30.49
N LEU A 371 1.75 -35.24 -30.90
CA LEU A 371 0.83 -34.21 -30.41
C LEU A 371 -0.64 -34.53 -30.74
N ILE A 372 -0.93 -35.00 -31.97
CA ILE A 372 -2.30 -35.38 -32.38
C ILE A 372 -2.81 -36.56 -31.54
N TYR A 373 -2.00 -37.61 -31.34
CA TYR A 373 -2.40 -38.78 -30.54
C TYR A 373 -2.56 -38.43 -29.06
N MET A 374 -1.64 -37.63 -28.50
CA MET A 374 -1.78 -37.11 -27.15
C MET A 374 -3.08 -36.33 -27.01
N PHE A 375 -3.35 -35.38 -27.90
CA PHE A 375 -4.59 -34.61 -27.91
C PHE A 375 -5.82 -35.52 -28.03
N GLN A 376 -5.86 -36.44 -29.00
CA GLN A 376 -6.97 -37.39 -29.16
C GLN A 376 -7.18 -38.27 -27.91
N SER A 377 -6.11 -38.68 -27.24
CA SER A 377 -6.18 -39.46 -26.00
C SER A 377 -6.79 -38.64 -24.85
N TYR A 378 -6.38 -37.38 -24.70
CA TYR A 378 -6.96 -36.47 -23.72
C TYR A 378 -8.45 -36.23 -24.01
N VAL A 379 -8.80 -35.94 -25.27
CA VAL A 379 -10.21 -35.76 -25.68
C VAL A 379 -11.04 -37.02 -25.42
N SER A 380 -10.49 -38.21 -25.69
CA SER A 380 -11.18 -39.47 -25.43
C SER A 380 -11.42 -39.72 -23.94
N THR A 381 -10.47 -39.32 -23.09
CA THR A 381 -10.55 -39.41 -21.64
C THR A 381 -11.59 -38.43 -21.11
N TRP A 382 -11.54 -37.17 -21.55
CA TRP A 382 -12.49 -36.13 -21.15
C TRP A 382 -13.93 -36.52 -21.51
N LYS A 383 -14.16 -37.09 -22.70
CA LYS A 383 -15.47 -37.58 -23.13
C LYS A 383 -16.08 -38.63 -22.20
N GLN A 384 -15.25 -39.41 -21.49
CA GLN A 384 -15.71 -40.47 -20.58
C GLN A 384 -15.97 -39.97 -19.14
N LEU A 385 -15.58 -38.74 -18.81
CA LEU A 385 -15.78 -38.17 -17.47
C LEU A 385 -17.25 -37.80 -17.23
N SER A 386 -17.70 -37.96 -15.98
CA SER A 386 -18.98 -37.44 -15.51
C SER A 386 -18.90 -35.93 -15.41
N TRP A 387 -19.85 -35.24 -16.05
CA TRP A 387 -19.94 -33.78 -16.15
C TRP A 387 -19.75 -33.03 -14.82
N LYS A 388 -20.34 -33.51 -13.72
CA LYS A 388 -20.26 -32.83 -12.41
C LYS A 388 -18.89 -32.94 -11.74
N ALA A 389 -18.10 -33.94 -12.10
CA ALA A 389 -16.78 -34.19 -11.53
C ALA A 389 -15.63 -33.72 -12.43
N VAL A 390 -15.94 -33.05 -13.55
CA VAL A 390 -14.93 -32.46 -14.44
C VAL A 390 -14.34 -31.22 -13.79
N ASP A 391 -13.01 -31.18 -13.73
CA ASP A 391 -12.24 -29.98 -13.43
C ASP A 391 -11.90 -29.25 -14.74
N PHE A 392 -12.68 -28.23 -15.07
CA PHE A 392 -12.48 -27.44 -16.29
C PHE A 392 -11.21 -26.61 -16.26
N ALA A 393 -10.73 -26.19 -15.09
CA ALA A 393 -9.47 -25.45 -14.97
C ALA A 393 -8.29 -26.33 -15.37
N HIS A 394 -8.30 -27.59 -14.94
CA HIS A 394 -7.29 -28.57 -15.37
C HIS A 394 -7.33 -28.82 -16.89
N ILE A 395 -8.53 -28.91 -17.48
CA ILE A 395 -8.68 -29.08 -18.93
C ILE A 395 -8.16 -27.86 -19.70
N GLU A 396 -8.46 -26.64 -19.26
CA GLU A 396 -7.92 -25.41 -19.86
C GLU A 396 -6.40 -25.33 -19.78
N ASP A 397 -5.80 -25.74 -18.66
CA ASP A 397 -4.35 -25.80 -18.53
C ASP A 397 -3.70 -26.79 -19.50
N VAL A 398 -4.33 -27.94 -19.72
CA VAL A 398 -3.87 -28.92 -20.72
C VAL A 398 -4.02 -28.36 -22.15
N ILE A 399 -5.15 -27.71 -22.48
CA ILE A 399 -5.36 -27.05 -23.78
C ILE A 399 -4.32 -25.95 -24.01
N ARG A 400 -4.01 -25.16 -22.97
CA ARG A 400 -2.98 -24.11 -23.00
C ARG A 400 -1.58 -24.68 -23.19
N GLY A 401 -1.26 -25.79 -22.51
CA GLY A 401 -0.01 -26.52 -22.69
C GLY A 401 0.17 -27.01 -24.13
N ILE A 402 -0.84 -27.69 -24.68
CA ILE A 402 -0.83 -28.17 -26.07
C ILE A 402 -0.73 -26.99 -27.05
N SER A 403 -1.42 -25.87 -26.77
CA SER A 403 -1.31 -24.65 -27.58
C SER A 403 0.10 -24.05 -27.57
N LEU A 404 0.81 -24.12 -26.44
CA LEU A 404 2.20 -23.66 -26.33
C LEU A 404 3.13 -24.57 -27.13
N ASP A 405 2.95 -25.88 -27.03
CA ASP A 405 3.71 -26.87 -27.80
C ASP A 405 3.47 -26.70 -29.31
N MET A 406 2.25 -26.38 -29.74
CA MET A 406 1.95 -26.04 -31.13
C MET A 406 2.66 -24.75 -31.60
N ARG A 407 2.97 -23.81 -30.70
CA ARG A 407 3.69 -22.58 -31.06
C ARG A 407 5.17 -22.83 -31.34
N THR A 408 5.81 -23.78 -30.64
CA THR A 408 7.23 -24.10 -30.78
C THR A 408 7.55 -24.83 -32.09
N VAL A 409 6.53 -25.40 -32.75
CA VAL A 409 6.67 -26.06 -34.06
C VAL A 409 7.06 -25.06 -35.17
N ASP A 410 7.95 -25.48 -36.06
CA ASP A 410 8.48 -24.69 -37.18
C ASP A 410 7.39 -24.17 -38.13
N LYS A 411 7.61 -22.98 -38.71
CA LYS A 411 6.62 -22.30 -39.59
C LYS A 411 6.23 -23.09 -40.83
N GLU A 412 7.12 -23.91 -41.38
CA GLU A 412 6.84 -24.74 -42.56
C GLU A 412 5.90 -25.91 -42.23
N VAL A 413 6.03 -26.49 -41.04
CA VAL A 413 5.21 -27.59 -40.53
C VAL A 413 3.77 -27.13 -40.25
N LYS A 414 3.59 -25.87 -39.84
CA LYS A 414 2.27 -25.27 -39.58
C LYS A 414 1.37 -25.18 -40.82
N LYS A 415 1.95 -25.22 -42.02
CA LYS A 415 1.20 -25.22 -43.28
C LYS A 415 0.65 -26.60 -43.64
N TRP A 416 1.08 -27.66 -42.96
CA TRP A 416 0.67 -29.02 -43.30
C TRP A 416 -0.77 -29.29 -42.87
N PRO A 417 -1.57 -30.00 -43.69
CA PRO A 417 -2.98 -30.25 -43.39
C PRO A 417 -3.23 -30.95 -42.04
N MET A 418 -2.31 -31.84 -41.61
CA MET A 418 -2.35 -32.49 -40.30
C MET A 418 -2.30 -31.49 -39.13
N PHE A 419 -1.48 -30.43 -39.24
CA PHE A 419 -1.34 -29.42 -38.19
C PHE A 419 -2.56 -28.49 -38.19
N GLN A 420 -3.06 -28.10 -39.36
CA GLN A 420 -4.27 -27.30 -39.50
C GLN A 420 -5.50 -28.04 -38.95
N GLY A 421 -5.58 -29.36 -39.16
CA GLY A 421 -6.62 -30.21 -38.56
C GLY A 421 -6.55 -30.24 -37.04
N LEU A 422 -5.34 -30.35 -36.46
CA LEU A 422 -5.14 -30.26 -35.01
C LEU A 422 -5.54 -28.88 -34.47
N GLU A 423 -5.15 -27.80 -35.15
CA GLU A 423 -5.48 -26.42 -34.76
C GLU A 423 -6.99 -26.16 -34.75
N ALA A 424 -7.69 -26.63 -35.78
CA ALA A 424 -9.15 -26.55 -35.85
C ALA A 424 -9.81 -27.37 -34.72
N ALA A 425 -9.38 -28.62 -34.51
CA ALA A 425 -9.93 -29.47 -33.45
C ALA A 425 -9.65 -28.94 -32.04
N LEU A 426 -8.49 -28.34 -31.81
CA LEU A 426 -8.12 -27.69 -30.55
C LEU A 426 -8.97 -26.44 -30.29
N LYS A 427 -9.24 -25.65 -31.35
CA LYS A 427 -10.12 -24.48 -31.25
C LYS A 427 -11.56 -24.90 -30.93
N ASP A 428 -12.09 -25.88 -31.65
CA ASP A 428 -13.46 -26.37 -31.44
C ASP A 428 -13.66 -26.93 -30.03
N ILE A 429 -12.67 -27.66 -29.50
CA ILE A 429 -12.76 -28.19 -28.13
C ILE A 429 -12.58 -27.10 -27.09
N SER A 430 -11.69 -26.11 -27.31
CA SER A 430 -11.51 -24.98 -26.39
C SER A 430 -12.80 -24.19 -26.23
N VAL A 431 -13.46 -23.85 -27.34
CA VAL A 431 -14.74 -23.12 -27.33
C VAL A 431 -15.83 -23.96 -26.69
N SER A 432 -15.92 -25.26 -27.06
CA SER A 432 -16.90 -26.16 -26.47
C SER A 432 -16.70 -26.31 -24.96
N MET A 433 -15.45 -26.41 -24.47
CA MET A 433 -15.14 -26.56 -23.04
C MET A 433 -15.42 -25.28 -22.25
N SER A 434 -15.22 -24.09 -22.83
CA SER A 434 -15.57 -22.81 -22.21
C SER A 434 -17.08 -22.69 -21.98
N ALA A 435 -17.90 -22.92 -23.02
CA ALA A 435 -19.37 -22.89 -22.91
C ALA A 435 -19.89 -23.93 -21.90
N VAL A 436 -19.22 -25.07 -21.82
CA VAL A 436 -19.51 -26.18 -20.92
C VAL A 436 -19.05 -25.83 -19.48
N ALA A 437 -17.93 -25.13 -19.27
CA ALA A 437 -17.57 -24.61 -17.95
C ALA A 437 -18.61 -23.60 -17.41
N ASP A 438 -19.07 -22.69 -18.26
CA ASP A 438 -20.09 -21.68 -17.90
C ASP A 438 -21.40 -22.31 -17.40
N LEU A 439 -21.83 -23.42 -18.02
CA LEU A 439 -23.05 -24.14 -17.66
C LEU A 439 -22.93 -24.93 -16.34
N GLN A 440 -21.72 -25.12 -15.80
CA GLN A 440 -21.52 -25.71 -14.46
C GLN A 440 -21.84 -24.71 -13.33
N ASN A 441 -22.07 -23.43 -13.65
CA ASN A 441 -22.39 -22.42 -12.67
C ASN A 441 -23.64 -22.81 -11.85
N PRO A 442 -23.57 -22.84 -10.50
CA PRO A 442 -24.68 -23.24 -9.63
C PRO A 442 -25.91 -22.32 -9.72
N ALA A 443 -25.79 -21.15 -10.36
CA ALA A 443 -26.91 -20.27 -10.65
C ALA A 443 -27.87 -20.87 -11.71
N VAL A 444 -27.40 -21.78 -12.56
CA VAL A 444 -28.19 -22.44 -13.59
C VAL A 444 -29.15 -23.45 -12.94
N LYS A 445 -30.44 -23.34 -13.25
CA LYS A 445 -31.53 -24.17 -12.70
C LYS A 445 -32.28 -24.81 -13.86
N ASP A 446 -33.17 -25.76 -13.58
CA ASP A 446 -33.97 -26.49 -14.57
C ASP A 446 -34.62 -25.60 -15.64
N ARG A 447 -35.07 -24.39 -15.26
CA ARG A 447 -35.65 -23.41 -16.19
C ARG A 447 -34.67 -22.87 -17.24
N HIS A 448 -33.42 -22.65 -16.85
CA HIS A 448 -32.35 -22.18 -17.75
C HIS A 448 -31.94 -23.30 -18.71
N TRP A 449 -32.02 -24.56 -18.26
CA TRP A 449 -31.85 -25.73 -19.12
C TRP A 449 -32.96 -25.85 -20.17
N VAL A 450 -34.21 -25.53 -19.81
CA VAL A 450 -35.33 -25.49 -20.78
C VAL A 450 -35.14 -24.38 -21.82
N GLU A 451 -34.64 -23.21 -21.43
CA GLU A 451 -34.30 -22.11 -22.35
C GLU A 451 -33.16 -22.50 -23.29
N LEU A 452 -32.11 -23.15 -22.77
CA LEU A 452 -31.02 -23.69 -23.57
C LEU A 452 -31.47 -24.77 -24.57
N MET A 453 -32.37 -25.67 -24.17
CA MET A 453 -32.92 -26.70 -25.06
C MET A 453 -33.77 -26.10 -26.19
N HIS A 454 -34.48 -25.00 -25.90
CA HIS A 454 -35.22 -24.27 -26.91
C HIS A 454 -34.29 -23.63 -27.95
N ASP A 455 -33.19 -23.00 -27.51
CA ASP A 455 -32.28 -22.26 -28.38
C ASP A 455 -31.34 -23.18 -29.17
N THR A 456 -30.94 -24.32 -28.59
CA THR A 456 -30.09 -25.32 -29.27
C THR A 456 -30.89 -26.31 -30.14
N GLY A 457 -32.22 -26.39 -29.97
CA GLY A 457 -33.08 -27.31 -30.70
C GLY A 457 -32.88 -28.79 -30.37
N ALA A 458 -32.11 -29.10 -29.31
CA ALA A 458 -31.78 -30.45 -28.87
C ALA A 458 -32.40 -30.71 -27.49
N VAL A 459 -33.05 -31.88 -27.34
CA VAL A 459 -33.65 -32.29 -26.05
C VAL A 459 -32.63 -33.13 -25.30
N ILE A 460 -32.27 -32.70 -24.09
CA ILE A 460 -31.35 -33.43 -23.20
C ILE A 460 -32.05 -33.64 -21.88
N ASP A 461 -32.01 -34.87 -21.38
CA ASP A 461 -32.37 -35.15 -20.00
C ASP A 461 -31.09 -35.10 -19.17
N ILE A 462 -30.82 -33.95 -18.54
CA ILE A 462 -29.60 -33.76 -17.74
C ILE A 462 -29.83 -34.44 -16.40
N SER A 463 -29.23 -35.62 -16.26
CA SER A 463 -29.23 -36.42 -15.04
C SER A 463 -27.82 -36.45 -14.44
N ASP A 464 -27.70 -36.87 -13.18
CA ASP A 464 -26.40 -37.02 -12.51
C ASP A 464 -25.45 -38.00 -13.22
N SER A 465 -25.97 -38.80 -14.18
CA SER A 465 -25.21 -39.75 -15.01
C SER A 465 -24.79 -39.22 -16.39
N THR A 466 -25.07 -37.96 -16.75
CA THR A 466 -24.71 -37.41 -18.06
C THR A 466 -23.18 -37.30 -18.22
N SER A 467 -22.65 -37.82 -19.32
CA SER A 467 -21.23 -37.77 -19.64
C SER A 467 -20.87 -36.48 -20.38
N LEU A 468 -19.61 -36.05 -20.32
CA LEU A 468 -19.14 -34.90 -21.10
C LEU A 468 -19.32 -35.13 -22.61
N ALA A 469 -19.27 -36.38 -23.08
CA ALA A 469 -19.55 -36.72 -24.48
C ALA A 469 -20.96 -36.32 -24.93
N ASP A 470 -21.96 -36.49 -24.06
CA ASP A 470 -23.36 -36.17 -24.38
C ASP A 470 -23.54 -34.65 -24.53
N LEU A 471 -22.88 -33.86 -23.68
CA LEU A 471 -22.88 -32.38 -23.79
C LEU A 471 -22.06 -31.89 -24.99
N MET A 472 -20.94 -32.53 -25.29
CA MET A 472 -20.14 -32.19 -26.49
C MET A 472 -20.87 -32.52 -27.79
N SER A 473 -21.77 -33.52 -27.79
CA SER A 473 -22.53 -33.91 -28.99
C SER A 473 -23.49 -32.83 -29.52
N LEU A 474 -23.80 -31.85 -28.66
CA LEU A 474 -24.67 -30.72 -28.97
C LEU A 474 -23.99 -29.65 -29.82
N ASN A 475 -22.69 -29.74 -30.03
CA ASN A 475 -21.90 -28.73 -30.73
C ASN A 475 -22.10 -27.32 -30.14
N LEU A 476 -21.98 -27.20 -28.80
CA LEU A 476 -22.15 -25.94 -28.06
C LEU A 476 -21.21 -24.82 -28.54
N HIS A 477 -20.11 -25.15 -29.23
CA HIS A 477 -19.26 -24.15 -29.90
C HIS A 477 -19.96 -23.31 -30.97
N LYS A 478 -21.18 -23.69 -31.40
CA LYS A 478 -21.99 -22.90 -32.34
C LYS A 478 -22.97 -21.94 -31.65
N PHE A 479 -23.14 -22.04 -30.34
CA PHE A 479 -24.13 -21.31 -29.55
C PHE A 479 -23.51 -20.73 -28.26
N GLU A 480 -22.23 -20.34 -28.33
CA GLU A 480 -21.47 -19.84 -27.18
C GLU A 480 -22.09 -18.55 -26.60
N ASP A 481 -22.50 -17.63 -27.46
CA ASP A 481 -23.08 -16.34 -27.06
C ASP A 481 -24.44 -16.54 -26.35
N GLU A 482 -25.25 -17.49 -26.81
CA GLU A 482 -26.54 -17.85 -26.20
C GLU A 482 -26.34 -18.53 -24.84
N VAL A 483 -25.37 -19.44 -24.73
CA VAL A 483 -25.01 -20.10 -23.46
C VAL A 483 -24.53 -19.06 -22.44
N HIS A 484 -23.61 -18.19 -22.84
CA HIS A 484 -23.08 -17.15 -21.95
C HIS A 484 -24.17 -16.16 -21.52
N GLY A 485 -25.09 -15.82 -22.44
CA GLY A 485 -26.27 -15.01 -22.14
C GLY A 485 -27.19 -15.65 -21.08
N ILE A 486 -27.46 -16.94 -21.20
CA ILE A 486 -28.30 -17.69 -20.24
C ILE A 486 -27.61 -17.78 -18.87
N VAL A 487 -26.30 -18.06 -18.82
CA VAL A 487 -25.55 -18.15 -17.56
C VAL A 487 -25.45 -16.79 -16.87
N SER A 488 -25.27 -15.71 -17.64
CA SER A 488 -25.30 -14.34 -17.12
C SER A 488 -26.67 -13.99 -16.53
N LYS A 489 -27.75 -14.30 -17.25
CA LYS A 489 -29.14 -14.16 -16.77
C LYS A 489 -29.37 -14.95 -15.48
N ALA A 490 -28.94 -16.21 -15.44
CA ALA A 490 -29.06 -17.08 -14.28
C ALA A 490 -28.33 -16.53 -13.05
N THR A 491 -27.11 -16.01 -13.26
CA THR A 491 -26.28 -15.40 -12.20
C THR A 491 -26.94 -14.14 -11.64
N ASN A 492 -27.47 -13.28 -12.52
CA ASN A 492 -28.23 -12.09 -12.13
C ASN A 492 -29.50 -12.46 -11.35
N GLU A 493 -30.25 -13.46 -11.81
CA GLU A 493 -31.44 -13.96 -11.10
C GLU A 493 -31.08 -14.50 -9.70
N GLN A 494 -29.98 -15.25 -9.57
CA GLN A 494 -29.54 -15.79 -8.28
C GLN A 494 -29.16 -14.67 -7.31
N LYS A 495 -28.50 -13.61 -7.80
CA LYS A 495 -28.19 -12.42 -7.01
C LYS A 495 -29.47 -11.74 -6.50
N ILE A 496 -30.44 -11.51 -7.39
CA ILE A 496 -31.75 -10.94 -7.04
C ILE A 496 -32.47 -11.81 -5.99
N GLU A 497 -32.52 -13.13 -6.16
CA GLU A 497 -33.13 -14.05 -5.19
C GLU A 497 -32.40 -14.07 -3.84
N GLY A 498 -31.07 -13.92 -3.86
CA GLY A 498 -30.24 -13.82 -2.67
C GLY A 498 -30.50 -12.55 -1.89
N ASP A 499 -30.55 -11.41 -2.57
CA ASP A 499 -30.79 -10.12 -1.94
C ASP A 499 -32.25 -9.97 -1.47
N LEU A 500 -33.23 -10.50 -2.20
CA LEU A 500 -34.62 -10.62 -1.71
C LEU A 500 -34.74 -11.46 -0.44
N ARG A 501 -33.97 -12.56 -0.33
CA ARG A 501 -33.93 -13.37 0.90
C ARG A 501 -33.33 -12.60 2.07
N LYS A 502 -32.31 -11.78 1.84
CA LYS A 502 -31.74 -10.92 2.89
C LYS A 502 -32.75 -9.88 3.35
N ILE A 503 -33.49 -9.26 2.43
CA ILE A 503 -34.55 -8.30 2.74
C ILE A 503 -35.66 -9.01 3.54
N ASP A 504 -36.15 -10.16 3.09
CA ASP A 504 -37.14 -10.95 3.84
C ASP A 504 -36.68 -11.22 5.28
N LEU A 505 -35.42 -11.64 5.47
CA LEU A 505 -34.87 -11.95 6.79
C LEU A 505 -34.72 -10.71 7.68
N ALA A 506 -34.20 -9.61 7.13
CA ALA A 506 -34.01 -8.36 7.87
C ALA A 506 -35.34 -7.82 8.42
N TRP A 507 -36.39 -7.87 7.60
CA TRP A 507 -37.70 -7.32 7.95
C TRP A 507 -38.61 -8.28 8.72
N LYS A 508 -38.29 -9.58 8.74
CA LYS A 508 -39.08 -10.58 9.46
C LYS A 508 -39.10 -10.36 10.97
N ASP A 509 -37.97 -9.92 11.51
CA ASP A 509 -37.74 -9.80 12.96
C ASP A 509 -37.59 -8.34 13.44
N LEU A 510 -37.59 -7.36 12.52
CA LEU A 510 -37.48 -5.94 12.86
C LEU A 510 -38.74 -5.45 13.59
N CYS A 511 -38.55 -5.01 14.83
CA CYS A 511 -39.61 -4.53 15.72
C CYS A 511 -39.37 -3.07 16.14
N PHE A 512 -40.44 -2.36 16.51
CA PHE A 512 -40.31 -1.01 17.07
C PHE A 512 -39.71 -1.03 18.48
N GLU A 513 -38.83 -0.07 18.74
CA GLU A 513 -38.49 0.35 20.10
C GLU A 513 -39.53 1.36 20.59
N TYR A 514 -39.90 1.29 21.87
CA TYR A 514 -40.89 2.19 22.47
C TYR A 514 -40.30 2.99 23.63
N GLU A 515 -40.69 4.26 23.71
CA GLU A 515 -40.36 5.19 24.79
C GLU A 515 -41.63 5.65 25.51
N LYS A 516 -41.57 5.81 26.84
CA LYS A 516 -42.71 6.28 27.62
C LYS A 516 -42.79 7.79 27.58
N HIS A 517 -43.92 8.33 27.15
CA HIS A 517 -44.18 9.77 27.20
C HIS A 517 -44.22 10.26 28.66
N GLU A 518 -43.46 11.32 28.98
CA GLU A 518 -43.22 11.80 30.35
C GLU A 518 -44.49 12.08 31.16
N ARG A 519 -45.59 12.46 30.50
CA ARG A 519 -46.83 12.91 31.15
C ARG A 519 -48.00 11.93 31.08
N THR A 520 -48.15 11.24 29.95
CA THR A 520 -49.30 10.35 29.69
C THR A 520 -48.98 8.88 29.90
N ASN A 521 -47.70 8.53 30.11
CA ASN A 521 -47.20 7.15 30.21
C ASN A 521 -47.51 6.27 28.98
N LEU A 522 -47.90 6.88 27.85
CA LEU A 522 -48.14 6.15 26.60
C LEU A 522 -46.81 5.67 26.01
N LEU A 523 -46.82 4.47 25.43
CA LEU A 523 -45.67 3.89 24.73
C LEU A 523 -45.64 4.42 23.30
N LEU A 524 -44.74 5.36 23.04
CA LEU A 524 -44.55 5.95 21.73
C LEU A 524 -43.46 5.20 20.97
N PRO A 525 -43.67 4.82 19.69
CA PRO A 525 -42.61 4.25 18.89
C PRO A 525 -41.49 5.28 18.70
N LYS A 526 -40.25 4.81 18.82
CA LYS A 526 -39.04 5.60 18.65
C LYS A 526 -38.51 5.41 17.23
N SER A 527 -38.15 6.51 16.57
CA SER A 527 -37.37 6.45 15.34
C SER A 527 -35.92 6.13 15.70
N THR A 528 -35.46 4.92 15.37
CA THR A 528 -34.06 4.51 15.52
C THR A 528 -33.32 4.72 14.20
N GLU A 529 -32.04 5.10 14.28
CA GLU A 529 -31.19 5.22 13.08
C GLU A 529 -31.11 3.90 12.30
N GLU A 530 -31.12 2.77 13.01
CA GLU A 530 -31.16 1.43 12.44
C GLU A 530 -32.42 1.18 11.58
N LEU A 531 -33.59 1.61 12.06
CA LEU A 531 -34.84 1.49 11.31
C LEU A 531 -34.81 2.30 10.02
N THR A 532 -34.39 3.56 10.10
CA THR A 532 -34.30 4.45 8.93
C THR A 532 -33.26 3.96 7.92
N ALA A 533 -32.07 3.55 8.38
CA ALA A 533 -31.02 3.05 7.51
C ALA A 533 -31.41 1.75 6.81
N THR A 534 -32.03 0.80 7.54
CA THR A 534 -32.50 -0.47 6.98
C THR A 534 -33.59 -0.26 5.93
N LEU A 535 -34.48 0.72 6.14
CA LEU A 535 -35.52 1.13 5.19
C LEU A 535 -34.95 1.70 3.91
N GLU A 536 -34.06 2.68 4.00
CA GLU A 536 -33.42 3.30 2.85
C GLU A 536 -32.57 2.29 2.06
N GLU A 537 -31.77 1.47 2.74
CA GLU A 537 -30.93 0.46 2.09
C GLU A 537 -31.78 -0.59 1.36
N SER A 538 -32.86 -1.06 1.99
CA SER A 538 -33.78 -2.04 1.38
C SER A 538 -34.51 -1.44 0.17
N GLN A 539 -34.93 -0.17 0.23
CA GLN A 539 -35.56 0.51 -0.91
C GLN A 539 -34.60 0.67 -2.09
N VAL A 540 -33.34 1.09 -1.85
CA VAL A 540 -32.34 1.22 -2.91
C VAL A 540 -32.07 -0.12 -3.58
N LYS A 541 -31.92 -1.20 -2.80
CA LYS A 541 -31.72 -2.56 -3.35
C LYS A 541 -32.92 -3.00 -4.20
N ILE A 542 -34.15 -2.73 -3.76
CA ILE A 542 -35.35 -3.06 -4.54
C ILE A 542 -35.44 -2.24 -5.83
N LEU A 543 -35.05 -0.97 -5.81
CA LEU A 543 -34.99 -0.12 -7.01
C LEU A 543 -33.93 -0.61 -8.01
N ASP A 544 -32.75 -1.02 -7.54
CA ASP A 544 -31.72 -1.64 -8.37
C ASP A 544 -32.22 -2.95 -9.03
N MET A 545 -32.92 -3.81 -8.25
CA MET A 545 -33.54 -5.02 -8.78
C MET A 545 -34.65 -4.72 -9.81
N LEU A 546 -35.39 -3.63 -9.66
CA LEU A 546 -36.40 -3.21 -10.65
C LEU A 546 -35.76 -2.71 -11.95
N GLY A 547 -34.58 -2.10 -11.87
CA GLY A 547 -33.82 -1.65 -13.04
C GLY A 547 -33.16 -2.78 -13.83
N ASN A 548 -32.96 -3.94 -13.21
CA ASN A 548 -32.35 -5.10 -13.87
C ASN A 548 -33.32 -5.76 -14.87
N ARG A 549 -32.85 -6.03 -16.10
CA ARG A 549 -33.61 -6.65 -17.19
C ARG A 549 -34.02 -8.10 -16.88
N ASP A 550 -33.25 -8.81 -16.06
CA ASP A 550 -33.42 -10.24 -15.80
C ASP A 550 -34.30 -10.51 -14.55
N ASN A 551 -35.13 -9.55 -14.14
CA ASN A 551 -35.96 -9.63 -12.93
C ASN A 551 -37.31 -10.34 -13.11
N ALA A 552 -37.63 -10.81 -14.33
CA ALA A 552 -38.95 -11.27 -14.74
C ALA A 552 -39.56 -12.32 -13.80
N PHE A 553 -38.74 -13.25 -13.29
CA PHE A 553 -39.20 -14.31 -12.38
C PHE A 553 -39.53 -13.78 -10.97
N SER A 554 -38.71 -12.88 -10.45
CA SER A 554 -38.85 -12.33 -9.09
C SER A 554 -39.71 -11.06 -9.03
N PHE A 555 -40.21 -10.59 -10.18
CA PHE A 555 -40.94 -9.34 -10.31
C PHE A 555 -42.12 -9.21 -9.32
N VAL A 556 -42.87 -10.30 -9.09
CA VAL A 556 -44.00 -10.30 -8.14
C VAL A 556 -43.51 -10.04 -6.70
N ARG A 557 -42.40 -10.67 -6.28
CA ARG A 557 -41.80 -10.44 -4.94
C ARG A 557 -41.17 -9.05 -4.83
N ILE A 558 -40.46 -8.61 -5.87
CA ILE A 558 -39.86 -7.26 -5.91
C ILE A 558 -40.96 -6.20 -5.82
N SER A 559 -42.04 -6.34 -6.59
CA SER A 559 -43.18 -5.43 -6.60
C SER A 559 -43.90 -5.40 -5.25
N TYR A 560 -44.07 -6.57 -4.61
CA TYR A 560 -44.60 -6.68 -3.24
C TYR A 560 -43.75 -5.90 -2.24
N TRP A 561 -42.43 -6.14 -2.22
CA TRP A 561 -41.51 -5.44 -1.32
C TRP A 561 -41.43 -3.95 -1.60
N ASN A 562 -41.41 -3.55 -2.87
CA ASN A 562 -41.44 -2.14 -3.26
C ASN A 562 -42.68 -1.43 -2.70
N LYS A 563 -43.88 -2.00 -2.94
CA LYS A 563 -45.12 -1.42 -2.44
C LYS A 563 -45.16 -1.37 -0.91
N THR A 564 -44.70 -2.43 -0.25
CA THR A 564 -44.71 -2.55 1.21
C THR A 564 -43.75 -1.55 1.87
N LEU A 565 -42.52 -1.44 1.38
CA LEU A 565 -41.52 -0.50 1.91
C LEU A 565 -41.88 0.96 1.62
N LEU A 566 -42.44 1.27 0.44
CA LEU A 566 -42.93 2.61 0.13
C LEU A 566 -44.13 3.01 1.00
N THR A 567 -45.04 2.07 1.28
CA THR A 567 -46.18 2.33 2.18
C THR A 567 -45.69 2.53 3.62
N THR A 568 -44.75 1.69 4.05
CA THR A 568 -44.12 1.79 5.37
C THR A 568 -43.42 3.13 5.56
N ASP A 569 -42.63 3.58 4.60
CA ASP A 569 -41.95 4.87 4.63
C ASP A 569 -42.92 6.06 4.74
N LYS A 570 -43.97 6.06 3.90
CA LYS A 570 -45.01 7.09 3.95
C LYS A 570 -45.69 7.16 5.31
N VAL A 571 -46.08 6.00 5.86
CA VAL A 571 -46.75 5.92 7.17
C VAL A 571 -45.80 6.34 8.29
N LEU A 572 -44.56 5.86 8.30
CA LEU A 572 -43.56 6.21 9.33
C LEU A 572 -43.22 7.68 9.33
N SER A 573 -42.97 8.26 8.15
CA SER A 573 -42.65 9.68 8.01
C SER A 573 -43.78 10.56 8.55
N LEU A 574 -45.02 10.26 8.15
CA LEU A 574 -46.20 10.98 8.63
C LEU A 574 -46.44 10.75 10.13
N TRP A 575 -46.20 9.53 10.62
CA TRP A 575 -46.38 9.18 12.03
C TRP A 575 -45.43 9.95 12.93
N PHE A 576 -44.13 9.93 12.63
CA PHE A 576 -43.14 10.62 13.45
C PHE A 576 -43.31 12.14 13.38
N GLU A 577 -43.72 12.69 12.23
CA GLU A 577 -44.09 14.10 12.14
C GLU A 577 -45.29 14.42 13.04
N THR A 578 -46.36 13.63 12.93
CA THR A 578 -47.60 13.81 13.72
C THR A 578 -47.31 13.66 15.22
N GLN A 579 -46.53 12.65 15.62
CA GLN A 579 -46.12 12.42 17.01
C GLN A 579 -45.34 13.61 17.58
N ARG A 580 -44.43 14.21 16.81
CA ARG A 580 -43.67 15.39 17.22
C ARG A 580 -44.57 16.61 17.41
N VAL A 581 -45.45 16.88 16.44
CA VAL A 581 -46.41 18.00 16.49
C VAL A 581 -47.38 17.82 17.64
N TRP A 582 -47.95 16.62 17.79
CA TRP A 582 -48.83 16.26 18.90
C TRP A 582 -48.16 16.48 20.25
N SER A 583 -46.92 16.01 20.46
CA SER A 583 -46.20 16.19 21.73
C SER A 583 -46.01 17.67 22.07
N GLY A 584 -45.71 18.51 21.07
CA GLY A 584 -45.62 19.96 21.23
C GLY A 584 -46.97 20.59 21.59
N LEU A 585 -48.01 20.32 20.80
CA LEU A 585 -49.35 20.88 21.00
C LEU A 585 -50.02 20.40 22.29
N GLU A 586 -49.81 19.15 22.69
CA GLU A 586 -50.35 18.56 23.91
C GLU A 586 -49.88 19.33 25.14
N SER A 587 -48.59 19.67 25.20
CA SER A 587 -48.05 20.51 26.28
C SER A 587 -48.74 21.88 26.33
N ILE A 588 -49.08 22.45 25.18
CA ILE A 588 -49.63 23.81 25.06
C ILE A 588 -51.12 23.85 25.41
N PHE A 589 -51.93 23.03 24.74
CA PHE A 589 -53.39 23.03 24.89
C PHE A 589 -53.85 22.39 26.20
N VAL A 590 -53.06 21.50 26.81
CA VAL A 590 -53.41 20.91 28.10
C VAL A 590 -52.95 21.75 29.29
N LEU A 591 -51.78 22.40 29.23
CA LEU A 591 -51.26 23.20 30.35
C LEU A 591 -51.80 24.64 30.39
N CYS A 592 -52.20 25.22 29.25
CA CYS A 592 -52.57 26.62 29.18
C CYS A 592 -54.08 26.85 29.19
N ASP A 593 -54.65 27.09 30.38
CA ASP A 593 -56.06 27.46 30.53
C ASP A 593 -56.45 28.75 29.78
N ASP A 594 -55.49 29.65 29.54
CA ASP A 594 -55.74 30.90 28.81
C ASP A 594 -55.94 30.66 27.31
N ILE A 595 -55.08 29.82 26.69
CA ILE A 595 -55.25 29.38 25.29
C ILE A 595 -56.58 28.63 25.14
N ARG A 596 -56.93 27.77 26.09
CA ARG A 596 -58.22 27.05 26.10
C ARG A 596 -59.42 27.98 26.16
N ALA A 597 -59.33 29.07 26.90
CA ALA A 597 -60.41 30.06 27.03
C ALA A 597 -60.51 30.97 25.79
N GLN A 598 -59.39 31.31 25.15
CA GLN A 598 -59.37 32.21 23.99
C GLN A 598 -59.60 31.51 22.65
N LEU A 599 -59.21 30.23 22.52
CA LEU A 599 -59.39 29.40 21.32
C LEU A 599 -60.26 28.15 21.63
N PRO A 600 -61.54 28.31 22.00
CA PRO A 600 -62.36 27.18 22.45
C PRO A 600 -62.65 26.16 21.33
N LYS A 601 -62.90 26.64 20.10
CA LYS A 601 -63.19 25.78 18.94
C LYS A 601 -61.99 24.93 18.54
N ASP A 602 -60.80 25.54 18.48
CA ASP A 602 -59.56 24.85 18.10
C ASP A 602 -59.10 23.91 19.23
N THR A 603 -59.40 24.24 20.49
CA THR A 603 -59.15 23.37 21.65
C THR A 603 -60.02 22.11 21.61
N GLU A 604 -61.31 22.24 21.29
CA GLU A 604 -62.21 21.08 21.11
C GLU A 604 -61.73 20.17 19.97
N LEU A 605 -61.37 20.77 18.82
CA LEU A 605 -60.80 20.04 17.68
C LEU A 605 -59.51 19.29 18.04
N PHE A 606 -58.61 19.93 18.81
CA PHE A 606 -57.41 19.29 19.30
C PHE A 606 -57.71 18.06 20.17
N PHE A 607 -58.68 18.14 21.09
CA PHE A 607 -59.01 17.01 21.96
C PHE A 607 -59.71 15.85 21.22
N GLU A 608 -60.45 16.14 20.16
CA GLU A 608 -61.04 15.12 19.27
C GLU A 608 -59.93 14.31 18.59
N HIS A 609 -59.00 14.99 17.90
CA HIS A 609 -57.88 14.33 17.23
C HIS A 609 -56.84 13.76 18.18
N ASP A 610 -56.64 14.33 19.38
CA ASP A 610 -55.81 13.76 20.45
C ASP A 610 -56.34 12.38 20.89
N LYS A 611 -57.66 12.23 21.00
CA LYS A 611 -58.28 10.95 21.34
C LYS A 611 -58.09 9.93 20.22
N GLU A 612 -58.29 10.33 18.97
CA GLU A 612 -58.06 9.48 17.80
C GLU A 612 -56.60 9.03 17.70
N PHE A 613 -55.64 9.95 17.88
CA PHE A 613 -54.22 9.64 17.83
C PHE A 613 -53.78 8.70 18.96
N LYS A 614 -54.31 8.88 20.17
CA LYS A 614 -54.05 7.97 21.31
C LYS A 614 -54.55 6.55 21.05
N GLN A 615 -55.71 6.41 20.42
CA GLN A 615 -56.23 5.10 20.01
C GLN A 615 -55.30 4.45 18.98
N MET A 616 -54.81 5.23 18.00
CA MET A 616 -53.84 4.73 17.02
C MET A 616 -52.53 4.30 17.69
N ILE A 617 -52.00 5.06 18.66
CA ILE A 617 -50.78 4.68 19.41
C ILE A 617 -50.95 3.34 20.12
N GLU A 618 -52.10 3.12 20.76
CA GLU A 618 -52.40 1.83 21.41
C GLU A 618 -52.49 0.68 20.40
N GLU A 619 -53.10 0.89 19.23
CA GLU A 619 -53.14 -0.11 18.14
C GLU A 619 -51.74 -0.41 17.59
N PHE A 620 -50.90 0.62 17.44
CA PHE A 620 -49.52 0.49 17.00
C PHE A 620 -48.67 -0.27 18.03
N SER A 621 -48.93 -0.10 19.33
CA SER A 621 -48.24 -0.82 20.39
C SER A 621 -48.58 -2.32 20.45
N LYS A 622 -49.75 -2.72 19.96
CA LYS A 622 -50.19 -4.13 19.91
C LYS A 622 -49.52 -4.94 18.80
N LYS A 623 -48.92 -4.27 17.81
CA LYS A 623 -48.23 -4.86 16.65
C LYS A 623 -46.75 -4.51 16.71
N PRO A 624 -45.89 -5.37 17.30
CA PRO A 624 -44.48 -5.02 17.51
C PRO A 624 -43.67 -4.95 16.21
N LYS A 625 -44.06 -5.70 15.16
CA LYS A 625 -43.35 -5.74 13.88
C LYS A 625 -43.68 -4.52 13.02
N VAL A 626 -42.64 -3.93 12.45
CA VAL A 626 -42.75 -2.66 11.71
C VAL A 626 -43.70 -2.76 10.52
N ILE A 627 -43.52 -3.78 9.67
CA ILE A 627 -44.33 -3.95 8.45
C ILE A 627 -45.79 -4.28 8.78
N ASP A 628 -46.02 -5.12 9.79
CA ASP A 628 -47.37 -5.48 10.21
C ASP A 628 -48.10 -4.26 10.77
N ALA A 629 -47.42 -3.40 11.53
CA ALA A 629 -48.01 -2.18 12.06
C ALA A 629 -48.37 -1.17 10.95
N THR A 630 -47.53 -1.01 9.93
CA THR A 630 -47.74 -0.01 8.87
C THR A 630 -48.64 -0.48 7.73
N THR A 631 -48.64 -1.79 7.40
CA THR A 631 -49.27 -2.31 6.18
C THR A 631 -50.59 -3.04 6.45
N SER A 632 -50.89 -3.41 7.70
CA SER A 632 -52.12 -4.16 8.03
C SER A 632 -53.42 -3.39 7.83
N GLN A 633 -53.42 -2.07 7.91
CA GLN A 633 -54.61 -1.22 7.79
C GLN A 633 -54.41 -0.24 6.65
N ALA A 634 -55.11 -0.47 5.53
CA ALA A 634 -55.03 0.41 4.36
C ALA A 634 -55.50 1.85 4.65
N GLU A 635 -56.42 2.02 5.59
CA GLU A 635 -56.97 3.32 6.01
C GLU A 635 -56.10 4.05 7.06
N LEU A 636 -55.02 3.40 7.57
CA LEU A 636 -54.18 3.99 8.62
C LEU A 636 -53.54 5.31 8.16
N PHE A 637 -53.06 5.36 6.92
CA PHE A 637 -52.46 6.56 6.35
C PHE A 637 -53.46 7.71 6.25
N GLU A 638 -54.68 7.45 5.75
CA GLU A 638 -55.74 8.46 5.62
C GLU A 638 -56.20 8.98 6.98
N ASN A 639 -56.36 8.09 7.97
CA ASN A 639 -56.74 8.46 9.34
C ASN A 639 -55.65 9.30 10.02
N LEU A 640 -54.38 8.90 9.86
CA LEU A 640 -53.24 9.64 10.38
C LEU A 640 -53.07 11.00 9.70
N GLN A 641 -53.34 11.07 8.39
CA GLN A 641 -53.33 12.32 7.64
C GLN A 641 -54.44 13.27 8.12
N ALA A 642 -55.65 12.76 8.36
CA ALA A 642 -56.74 13.55 8.91
C ALA A 642 -56.40 14.14 10.28
N VAL A 643 -55.79 13.33 11.17
CA VAL A 643 -55.29 13.79 12.47
C VAL A 643 -54.20 14.86 12.31
N ARG A 644 -53.24 14.66 11.39
CA ARG A 644 -52.17 15.63 11.11
C ARG A 644 -52.71 16.96 10.60
N ASP A 645 -53.66 16.92 9.68
CA ASP A 645 -54.32 18.09 9.11
C ASP A 645 -55.10 18.85 10.19
N GLY A 646 -55.78 18.13 11.08
CA GLY A 646 -56.42 18.69 12.29
C GLY A 646 -55.42 19.41 13.20
N PHE A 647 -54.26 18.80 13.46
CA PHE A 647 -53.19 19.46 14.22
C PHE A 647 -52.60 20.67 13.48
N ALA A 648 -52.50 20.65 12.15
CA ALA A 648 -52.01 21.79 11.37
C ALA A 648 -52.93 23.01 11.47
N ILE A 649 -54.25 22.80 11.54
CA ILE A 649 -55.23 23.86 11.80
C ILE A 649 -54.98 24.46 13.19
N CYS A 650 -54.75 23.61 14.20
CA CYS A 650 -54.45 24.05 15.57
C CYS A 650 -53.13 24.83 15.65
N GLU A 651 -52.06 24.38 14.97
CA GLU A 651 -50.78 25.10 14.88
C GLU A 651 -50.95 26.49 14.27
N LYS A 652 -51.73 26.60 13.19
CA LYS A 652 -51.99 27.87 12.52
C LYS A 652 -52.79 28.82 13.41
N ALA A 653 -53.81 28.32 14.10
CA ALA A 653 -54.58 29.11 15.05
C ALA A 653 -53.70 29.60 16.20
N LEU A 654 -52.83 28.74 16.74
CA LEU A 654 -51.87 29.09 17.77
C LEU A 654 -50.88 30.16 17.28
N ALA A 655 -50.36 30.06 16.07
CA ALA A 655 -49.45 31.06 15.50
C ALA A 655 -50.10 32.45 15.39
N VAL A 656 -51.35 32.53 14.93
CA VAL A 656 -52.13 33.78 14.88
C VAL A 656 -52.36 34.35 16.28
N TYR A 657 -52.64 33.49 17.26
CA TYR A 657 -52.78 33.89 18.66
C TYR A 657 -51.48 34.49 19.22
N LEU A 658 -50.32 33.85 18.98
CA LEU A 658 -49.02 34.39 19.42
C LEU A 658 -48.68 35.71 18.74
N GLU A 659 -49.04 35.87 17.47
CA GLU A 659 -48.84 37.14 16.77
C GLU A 659 -49.69 38.26 17.39
N THR A 660 -50.91 37.95 17.81
CA THR A 660 -51.76 38.90 18.56
C THR A 660 -51.09 39.31 19.88
N LYS A 661 -50.45 38.36 20.58
CA LYS A 661 -49.67 38.65 21.80
C LYS A 661 -48.44 39.50 21.52
N ARG A 662 -47.74 39.27 20.40
CA ARG A 662 -46.60 40.10 19.97
C ARG A 662 -47.00 41.53 19.66
N LEU A 663 -48.13 41.74 19.00
CA LEU A 663 -48.66 43.09 18.74
C LEU A 663 -49.03 43.81 20.04
N ALA A 664 -49.56 43.09 21.04
CA ALA A 664 -49.90 43.67 22.34
C ALA A 664 -48.66 44.04 23.18
N PHE A 665 -47.55 43.31 23.03
CA PHE A 665 -46.25 43.66 23.63
C PHE A 665 -45.10 43.45 22.63
N PRO A 666 -44.71 44.51 21.89
CA PRO A 666 -43.74 44.40 20.79
C PRO A 666 -42.38 43.80 21.17
N ARG A 667 -41.98 43.80 22.45
CA ARG A 667 -40.71 43.18 22.84
C ARG A 667 -40.71 41.66 22.67
N PHE A 668 -41.88 41.04 22.50
CA PHE A 668 -41.98 39.62 22.17
C PHE A 668 -41.45 39.25 20.77
N TYR A 669 -41.20 40.22 19.89
CA TYR A 669 -40.49 39.95 18.63
C TYR A 669 -39.01 39.56 18.82
N PHE A 670 -38.42 39.89 19.99
CA PHE A 670 -37.02 39.61 20.29
C PHE A 670 -36.77 38.29 21.03
N VAL A 671 -37.84 37.55 21.34
CA VAL A 671 -37.73 36.22 21.99
C VAL A 671 -38.07 35.10 21.02
N SER A 672 -37.48 33.93 21.26
CA SER A 672 -37.77 32.74 20.46
C SER A 672 -39.25 32.34 20.60
N GLN A 673 -39.80 31.65 19.60
CA GLN A 673 -41.18 31.16 19.68
C GLN A 673 -41.39 30.22 20.87
N ALA A 674 -40.41 29.38 21.21
CA ALA A 674 -40.46 28.50 22.38
C ALA A 674 -40.49 29.29 23.70
N ASP A 675 -39.65 30.33 23.84
CA ASP A 675 -39.67 31.21 25.01
C ASP A 675 -40.99 31.97 25.11
N LEU A 676 -41.51 32.47 24.00
CA LEU A 676 -42.81 33.16 23.95
C LEU A 676 -43.93 32.22 24.40
N MET A 677 -43.92 30.97 23.93
CA MET A 677 -44.86 29.94 24.39
C MET A 677 -44.74 29.68 25.90
N ASP A 678 -43.54 29.57 26.43
CA ASP A 678 -43.30 29.36 27.86
C ASP A 678 -43.76 30.56 28.72
N ILE A 679 -43.56 31.79 28.21
CA ILE A 679 -44.03 33.03 28.83
C ILE A 679 -45.56 33.10 28.87
N VAL A 680 -46.22 32.84 27.73
CA VAL A 680 -47.69 32.92 27.62
C VAL A 680 -48.36 31.78 28.38
N SER A 681 -47.82 30.56 28.31
CA SER A 681 -48.36 29.39 29.01
C SER A 681 -48.29 29.52 30.54
N ASN A 682 -47.20 30.07 31.07
CA ASN A 682 -47.03 30.31 32.51
C ASN A 682 -47.50 31.71 32.95
N GLY A 683 -48.32 32.37 32.14
CA GLY A 683 -48.66 33.78 32.35
C GLY A 683 -49.34 34.13 33.66
N LYS A 684 -50.08 33.17 34.24
CA LYS A 684 -50.71 33.28 35.56
C LYS A 684 -49.73 33.12 36.73
N THR A 685 -48.49 32.68 36.47
CA THR A 685 -47.44 32.48 37.47
C THR A 685 -46.25 33.40 37.20
N PRO A 686 -46.29 34.67 37.67
CA PRO A 686 -45.26 35.67 37.39
C PRO A 686 -43.83 35.21 37.71
N LYS A 687 -43.64 34.40 38.77
CA LYS A 687 -42.33 33.85 39.15
C LYS A 687 -41.67 33.02 38.05
N LYS A 688 -42.45 32.27 37.27
CA LYS A 688 -41.93 31.48 36.14
C LYS A 688 -41.62 32.35 34.93
N VAL A 689 -42.31 33.48 34.78
CA VAL A 689 -42.05 34.46 33.71
C VAL A 689 -40.82 35.32 34.04
N MET A 690 -40.53 35.57 35.32
CA MET A 690 -39.38 36.36 35.77
C MET A 690 -38.04 35.88 35.20
N LYS A 691 -37.87 34.56 34.99
CA LYS A 691 -36.65 33.99 34.38
C LYS A 691 -36.36 34.51 32.96
N HIS A 692 -37.39 35.02 32.28
CA HIS A 692 -37.31 35.56 30.92
C HIS A 692 -37.21 37.09 30.88
N LEU A 693 -37.31 37.79 32.02
CA LEU A 693 -37.25 39.26 32.05
C LEU A 693 -35.93 39.79 31.50
N SER A 694 -34.82 39.09 31.77
CA SER A 694 -33.49 39.44 31.24
C SER A 694 -33.37 39.37 29.71
N LYS A 695 -34.30 38.65 29.04
CA LYS A 695 -34.43 38.58 27.58
C LYS A 695 -35.37 39.65 27.02
N LEU A 696 -36.33 40.13 27.82
CA LEU A 696 -37.33 41.13 27.43
C LEU A 696 -36.89 42.57 27.75
N PHE A 697 -36.04 42.74 28.76
CA PHE A 697 -35.49 44.01 29.20
C PHE A 697 -33.98 43.96 29.19
N ASP A 698 -33.34 45.06 28.83
CA ASP A 698 -31.89 45.11 28.71
C ASP A 698 -31.21 44.88 30.07
N SER A 699 -31.71 45.52 31.13
CA SER A 699 -31.08 45.45 32.46
C SER A 699 -31.93 44.85 33.56
N ILE A 700 -33.26 44.84 33.48
CA ILE A 700 -34.09 44.20 34.52
C ILE A 700 -33.90 42.69 34.47
N CYS A 701 -33.42 42.11 35.56
CA CYS A 701 -33.30 40.67 35.71
C CYS A 701 -34.45 40.08 36.54
N ASN A 702 -34.99 40.86 37.48
CA ASN A 702 -35.99 40.37 38.44
C ASN A 702 -36.87 41.50 38.99
N LEU A 703 -38.03 41.13 39.52
CA LEU A 703 -38.96 42.03 40.20
C LEU A 703 -39.23 41.51 41.61
N HIS A 704 -38.85 42.28 42.63
CA HIS A 704 -39.18 41.93 44.00
C HIS A 704 -40.66 42.16 44.26
N THR A 705 -41.34 41.07 44.58
CA THR A 705 -42.78 41.04 44.84
C THR A 705 -43.06 40.85 46.32
N ASP A 706 -44.17 41.43 46.78
CA ASP A 706 -44.70 41.25 48.14
C ASP A 706 -46.13 40.69 48.05
N GLY A 707 -46.47 39.69 48.88
CA GLY A 707 -47.78 39.02 48.91
C GLY A 707 -47.77 37.50 48.70
N SER A 708 -48.91 36.87 48.99
CA SER A 708 -49.17 35.43 48.75
C SER A 708 -49.51 35.16 47.27
N ASN A 709 -49.37 33.91 46.81
CA ASN A 709 -49.31 33.47 45.40
C ASN A 709 -50.37 34.06 44.43
N ASN A 710 -51.52 34.55 44.87
CA ASN A 710 -52.58 35.07 43.99
C ASN A 710 -52.58 36.60 43.79
N SER A 711 -51.76 37.37 44.51
CA SER A 711 -51.69 38.84 44.33
C SER A 711 -50.27 39.36 44.54
N LEU A 712 -49.36 38.99 43.64
CA LEU A 712 -47.97 39.45 43.69
C LEU A 712 -47.91 40.93 43.29
N ARG A 713 -47.48 41.80 44.21
CA ARG A 713 -47.28 43.24 43.95
C ARG A 713 -45.81 43.55 43.72
N ALA A 714 -45.46 44.05 42.54
CA ALA A 714 -44.09 44.49 42.26
C ALA A 714 -43.79 45.78 43.03
N LYS A 715 -42.73 45.78 43.85
CA LYS A 715 -42.31 46.95 44.64
C LYS A 715 -40.93 47.48 44.25
N LYS A 716 -40.06 46.60 43.78
CA LYS A 716 -38.69 46.97 43.37
C LYS A 716 -38.31 46.23 42.10
N MET A 717 -37.56 46.89 41.24
CA MET A 717 -36.89 46.26 40.10
C MET A 717 -35.43 46.05 40.43
N GLU A 718 -34.91 44.88 40.06
CA GLU A 718 -33.52 44.48 40.25
C GLU A 718 -32.85 44.37 38.89
N ALA A 719 -31.69 45.01 38.75
CA ALA A 719 -30.87 44.96 37.55
C ALA A 719 -29.92 43.76 37.53
N LYS A 720 -29.38 43.42 36.35
CA LYS A 720 -28.40 42.32 36.15
C LYS A 720 -27.12 42.47 36.99
N ASP A 721 -26.76 43.69 37.37
CA ASP A 721 -25.62 44.03 38.20
C ASP A 721 -25.93 44.04 39.72
N GLY A 722 -27.18 43.73 40.09
CA GLY A 722 -27.66 43.72 41.47
C GLY A 722 -28.13 45.07 42.00
N GLU A 723 -28.17 46.14 41.19
CA GLU A 723 -28.76 47.41 41.61
C GLU A 723 -30.29 47.27 41.76
N VAL A 724 -30.83 47.72 42.90
CA VAL A 724 -32.26 47.60 43.19
C VAL A 724 -32.90 48.98 43.29
N VAL A 725 -33.87 49.25 42.40
CA VAL A 725 -34.62 50.51 42.37
C VAL A 725 -36.04 50.27 42.88
N LYS A 726 -36.47 51.11 43.83
CA LYS A 726 -37.84 51.08 44.35
C LYS A 726 -38.79 51.74 43.36
N LEU A 727 -39.86 51.04 42.99
CA LEU A 727 -40.93 51.59 42.15
C LEU A 727 -41.77 52.59 42.96
N LEU A 728 -42.13 53.71 42.34
CA LEU A 728 -42.94 54.74 42.99
C LEU A 728 -44.36 54.26 43.24
N THR A 729 -44.96 53.58 42.26
CA THR A 729 -46.31 53.03 42.34
C THR A 729 -46.26 51.50 42.24
N PRO A 730 -46.41 50.77 43.36
CA PRO A 730 -46.49 49.31 43.33
C PRO A 730 -47.76 48.82 42.62
N PHE A 731 -47.60 48.08 41.52
CA PHE A 731 -48.69 47.52 40.73
C PHE A 731 -48.80 45.99 40.89
N ASN A 732 -49.96 45.43 40.53
CA ASN A 732 -50.24 44.00 40.64
C ASN A 732 -49.75 43.25 39.39
N LEU A 733 -49.11 42.10 39.58
CA LEU A 733 -48.73 41.16 38.51
C LEU A 733 -49.85 40.13 38.26
N SER A 734 -51.07 40.63 38.05
CA SER A 734 -52.27 39.81 37.83
C SER A 734 -52.91 40.18 36.51
N GLY A 735 -53.41 39.20 35.76
CA GLY A 735 -54.02 39.42 34.44
C GLY A 735 -53.19 38.82 33.32
N GLN A 736 -53.38 39.34 32.10
CA GLN A 736 -52.64 38.85 30.93
C GLN A 736 -51.17 39.29 31.00
N VAL A 737 -50.27 38.50 30.43
CA VAL A 737 -48.82 38.70 30.59
C VAL A 737 -48.35 40.00 30.01
N GLU A 738 -48.84 40.31 28.82
CA GLU A 738 -48.57 41.55 28.11
C GLU A 738 -49.04 42.80 28.89
N GLU A 739 -50.12 42.71 29.67
CA GLU A 739 -50.68 43.86 30.40
C GLU A 739 -49.79 44.26 31.56
N TRP A 740 -49.37 43.28 32.37
CA TRP A 740 -48.48 43.56 33.50
C TRP A 740 -47.03 43.81 33.05
N LEU A 741 -46.58 43.25 31.92
CA LEU A 741 -45.28 43.60 31.32
C LEU A 741 -45.27 45.04 30.78
N ASN A 742 -46.34 45.48 30.10
CA ASN A 742 -46.50 46.88 29.68
C ASN A 742 -46.60 47.81 30.90
N SER A 743 -47.29 47.39 31.96
CA SER A 743 -47.35 48.14 33.22
C SER A 743 -45.96 48.26 33.87
N THR A 744 -45.15 47.20 33.81
CA THR A 744 -43.75 47.21 34.27
C THR A 744 -42.92 48.22 33.47
N LEU A 745 -43.06 48.23 32.14
CA LEU A 745 -42.36 49.16 31.26
C LEU A 745 -42.73 50.62 31.56
N ASN A 746 -44.03 50.90 31.67
CA ASN A 746 -44.53 52.26 31.93
C ASN A 746 -44.11 52.75 33.32
N GLU A 747 -44.22 51.90 34.35
CA GLU A 747 -43.86 52.27 35.72
C GLU A 747 -42.34 52.41 35.88
N MET A 748 -41.53 51.61 35.17
CA MET A 748 -40.08 51.78 35.11
C MET A 748 -39.72 53.17 34.57
N VAL A 749 -40.21 53.52 33.38
CA VAL A 749 -39.97 54.83 32.75
C VAL A 749 -40.47 55.97 33.63
N HIS A 750 -41.65 55.81 34.24
CA HIS A 750 -42.23 56.79 35.15
C HIS A 750 -41.38 57.01 36.41
N THR A 751 -40.96 55.91 37.05
CA THR A 751 -40.09 55.92 38.24
C THR A 751 -38.76 56.59 37.93
N MET A 752 -38.10 56.22 36.84
CA MET A 752 -36.81 56.79 36.44
C MET A 752 -36.92 58.29 36.16
N ARG A 753 -37.98 58.74 35.46
CA ARG A 753 -38.19 60.15 35.14
C ARG A 753 -38.43 61.01 36.39
N LEU A 754 -39.29 60.56 37.31
CA LEU A 754 -39.58 61.31 38.53
C LEU A 754 -38.40 61.31 39.49
N THR A 755 -37.71 60.18 39.63
CA THR A 755 -36.50 60.10 40.46
C THR A 755 -35.39 61.00 39.90
N LEU A 756 -35.28 61.13 38.56
CA LEU A 756 -34.37 62.10 37.94
C LEU A 756 -34.78 63.55 38.23
N ALA A 757 -36.08 63.87 38.19
CA ALA A 757 -36.56 65.21 38.54
C ALA A 757 -36.20 65.58 39.98
N GLU A 758 -36.40 64.66 40.92
CA GLU A 758 -36.01 64.81 42.32
C GLU A 758 -34.49 64.98 42.47
N ALA A 759 -33.70 64.17 41.74
CA ALA A 759 -32.26 64.24 41.77
C ALA A 759 -31.72 65.58 41.26
N VAL A 760 -32.28 66.11 40.16
CA VAL A 760 -31.90 67.41 39.60
C VAL A 760 -32.23 68.55 40.57
N ALA A 761 -33.40 68.52 41.21
CA ALA A 761 -33.78 69.53 42.20
C ALA A 761 -32.86 69.51 43.45
N ALA A 762 -32.47 68.31 43.92
CA ALA A 762 -31.60 68.14 45.07
C ALA A 762 -30.10 68.35 44.78
N TYR A 763 -29.70 68.54 43.51
CA TYR A 763 -28.29 68.61 43.10
C TYR A 763 -27.53 69.77 43.76
N GLU A 764 -28.20 70.91 44.00
CA GLU A 764 -27.59 72.07 44.66
C GLU A 764 -27.71 72.04 46.19
N GLU A 765 -28.58 71.20 46.76
CA GLU A 765 -28.88 71.17 48.20
C GLU A 765 -27.84 70.39 49.01
N LYS A 766 -27.19 69.40 48.39
CA LYS A 766 -26.25 68.49 49.06
C LYS A 766 -24.86 68.49 48.40
N PRO A 767 -23.79 68.21 49.17
CA PRO A 767 -22.47 67.92 48.61
C PRO A 767 -22.52 66.75 47.61
N ARG A 768 -21.83 66.88 46.48
CA ARG A 768 -21.87 65.91 45.38
C ARG A 768 -21.45 64.50 45.80
N ASP A 769 -20.46 64.38 46.68
CA ASP A 769 -19.94 63.12 47.25
C ASP A 769 -20.98 62.36 48.07
N GLN A 770 -21.98 63.04 48.63
CA GLN A 770 -23.10 62.42 49.35
C GLN A 770 -24.31 62.21 48.45
N TRP A 771 -24.64 63.22 47.63
CA TRP A 771 -25.77 63.19 46.69
C TRP A 771 -25.71 61.99 45.73
N ILE A 772 -24.51 61.60 45.27
CA ILE A 772 -24.34 60.47 44.36
C ILE A 772 -24.95 59.19 44.92
N PHE A 773 -24.85 58.91 46.23
CA PHE A 773 -25.34 57.66 46.82
C PHE A 773 -26.86 57.63 47.06
N ASP A 774 -27.52 58.78 47.11
CA ASP A 774 -28.96 58.87 47.36
C ASP A 774 -29.80 58.37 46.16
N TYR A 775 -29.20 58.36 44.96
CA TYR A 775 -29.90 58.03 43.70
C TYR A 775 -29.26 56.84 42.97
N PRO A 776 -30.01 56.07 42.16
CA PRO A 776 -29.44 55.00 41.32
C PRO A 776 -28.34 55.51 40.37
N ALA A 777 -27.43 54.62 39.95
CA ALA A 777 -26.24 54.94 39.16
C ALA A 777 -26.56 55.72 37.88
N GLN A 778 -27.57 55.26 37.12
CA GLN A 778 -28.01 55.93 35.90
C GLN A 778 -28.52 57.36 36.17
N ILE A 779 -29.30 57.55 37.24
CA ILE A 779 -29.87 58.86 37.60
C ILE A 779 -28.79 59.80 38.12
N ALA A 780 -27.88 59.30 38.98
CA ALA A 780 -26.76 60.08 39.47
C ALA A 780 -25.85 60.56 38.32
N LEU A 781 -25.64 59.72 37.31
CA LEU A 781 -24.88 60.06 36.10
C LEU A 781 -25.59 61.13 35.27
N THR A 782 -26.84 60.91 34.89
CA THR A 782 -27.59 61.87 34.05
C THR A 782 -27.82 63.19 34.79
N GLY A 783 -28.14 63.14 36.08
CA GLY A 783 -28.25 64.33 36.94
C GLY A 783 -26.93 65.11 37.03
N SER A 784 -25.79 64.42 37.17
CA SER A 784 -24.47 65.07 37.13
C SER A 784 -24.18 65.74 35.78
N GLN A 785 -24.58 65.12 34.66
CA GLN A 785 -24.40 65.71 33.32
C GLN A 785 -25.30 66.93 33.10
N ILE A 786 -26.53 66.92 33.64
CA ILE A 786 -27.43 68.09 33.65
C ILE A 786 -26.82 69.21 34.49
N GLY A 787 -26.35 68.90 35.70
CA GLY A 787 -25.69 69.85 36.59
C GLY A 787 -24.45 70.46 35.95
N TRP A 788 -23.59 69.65 35.33
CA TRP A 788 -22.43 70.12 34.58
C TRP A 788 -22.80 71.11 33.47
N ASN A 789 -23.79 70.78 32.64
CA ASN A 789 -24.25 71.67 31.58
C ASN A 789 -24.78 73.00 32.16
N ALA A 790 -25.56 72.96 33.23
CA ALA A 790 -26.07 74.16 33.91
C ALA A 790 -24.92 75.04 34.46
N GLU A 791 -23.95 74.44 35.14
CA GLU A 791 -22.81 75.17 35.70
C GLU A 791 -21.90 75.79 34.62
N VAL A 792 -21.67 75.11 33.49
CA VAL A 792 -20.93 75.68 32.36
C VAL A 792 -21.69 76.84 31.73
N GLN A 793 -23.02 76.75 31.60
CA GLN A 793 -23.84 77.85 31.10
C GLN A 793 -23.82 79.07 32.05
N ILE A 794 -23.84 78.85 33.37
CA ILE A 794 -23.65 79.92 34.36
C ILE A 794 -22.26 80.56 34.22
N ALA A 795 -21.22 79.76 33.98
CA ALA A 795 -19.87 80.29 33.75
C ALA A 795 -19.77 81.11 32.46
N PHE A 796 -20.45 80.70 31.37
CA PHE A 796 -20.58 81.51 30.15
C PHE A 796 -21.33 82.83 30.41
N ALA A 797 -22.45 82.80 31.15
CA ALA A 797 -23.17 84.03 31.50
C ALA A 797 -22.30 85.01 32.29
N ARG A 798 -21.49 84.52 33.24
CA ARG A 798 -20.53 85.35 34.00
C ARG A 798 -19.39 85.89 33.13
N LEU A 799 -18.94 85.12 32.13
CA LEU A 799 -17.97 85.61 31.14
C LEU A 799 -18.56 86.75 30.31
N GLU A 800 -19.82 86.64 29.87
CA GLU A 800 -20.54 87.70 29.15
C GLU A 800 -20.75 88.97 30.00
N GLU A 801 -20.90 88.82 31.32
CA GLU A 801 -20.96 89.92 32.31
C GLU A 801 -19.58 90.58 32.58
N GLY A 802 -18.48 90.07 32.00
CA GLY A 802 -17.14 90.65 32.11
C GLY A 802 -16.22 90.01 33.16
N LEU A 803 -16.62 88.90 33.79
CA LEU A 803 -15.77 88.15 34.73
C LEU A 803 -14.86 87.16 33.99
N GLU A 804 -13.73 87.64 33.45
CA GLU A 804 -12.80 86.87 32.59
C GLU A 804 -12.27 85.57 33.21
N ASN A 805 -12.29 85.42 34.54
CA ASN A 805 -11.81 84.22 35.24
C ASN A 805 -12.89 83.18 35.54
N ALA A 806 -14.17 83.43 35.25
CA ALA A 806 -15.28 82.57 35.65
C ALA A 806 -15.13 81.11 35.18
N MET A 807 -14.71 80.90 33.92
CA MET A 807 -14.49 79.54 33.38
C MET A 807 -13.28 78.84 34.01
N LYS A 808 -12.21 79.58 34.35
CA LYS A 808 -11.02 79.04 35.02
C LYS A 808 -11.31 78.64 36.46
N GLU A 809 -12.10 79.44 37.17
CA GLU A 809 -12.58 79.11 38.52
C GLU A 809 -13.47 77.87 38.52
N TYR A 810 -14.37 77.77 37.53
CA TYR A 810 -15.19 76.57 37.35
C TYR A 810 -14.33 75.33 37.06
N ASN A 811 -13.35 75.42 36.16
CA ASN A 811 -12.45 74.31 35.88
C ASN A 811 -11.66 73.86 37.14
N LYS A 812 -11.23 74.81 37.99
CA LYS A 812 -10.61 74.49 39.28
C LYS A 812 -11.59 73.77 40.23
N LYS A 813 -12.87 74.18 40.27
CA LYS A 813 -13.93 73.50 41.01
C LYS A 813 -14.12 72.06 40.50
N GLN A 814 -14.16 71.84 39.19
CA GLN A 814 -14.26 70.51 38.59
C GLN A 814 -13.07 69.61 38.95
N ILE A 815 -11.84 70.12 38.88
CA ILE A 815 -10.63 69.36 39.26
C ILE A 815 -10.70 68.94 40.74
N SER A 816 -11.13 69.83 41.63
CA SER A 816 -11.28 69.51 43.06
C SER A 816 -12.39 68.47 43.31
N ALA A 817 -13.53 68.60 42.62
CA ALA A 817 -14.64 67.65 42.74
C ALA A 817 -14.24 66.26 42.22
N LEU A 818 -13.59 66.19 41.05
CA LEU A 818 -13.05 64.95 40.50
C LEU A 818 -11.98 64.32 41.43
N GLY A 819 -11.09 65.13 42.00
CA GLY A 819 -10.12 64.68 43.00
C GLY A 819 -10.79 64.03 44.21
N THR A 820 -11.92 64.58 44.67
CA THR A 820 -12.70 64.01 45.79
C THR A 820 -13.29 62.65 45.42
N LEU A 821 -13.88 62.51 44.22
CA LEU A 821 -14.40 61.22 43.73
C LEU A 821 -13.30 60.16 43.55
N ILE A 822 -12.11 60.57 43.08
CA ILE A 822 -10.95 59.67 42.96
C ILE A 822 -10.49 59.20 44.34
N GLN A 823 -10.48 60.07 45.35
CA GLN A 823 -10.15 59.66 46.73
C GLN A 823 -11.18 58.67 47.29
N MET A 824 -12.47 58.82 46.97
CA MET A 824 -13.51 57.86 47.35
C MET A 824 -13.29 56.48 46.72
N LEU A 825 -12.71 56.38 45.51
CA LEU A 825 -12.36 55.08 44.93
C LEU A 825 -11.27 54.33 45.72
N LEU A 826 -10.49 55.03 46.54
CA LEU A 826 -9.47 54.43 47.40
C LEU A 826 -10.02 53.92 48.73
N THR A 827 -11.29 54.21 49.06
CA THR A 827 -11.95 53.70 50.27
C THR A 827 -12.68 52.37 50.02
N ASP A 828 -13.18 51.76 51.09
CA ASP A 828 -13.99 50.53 51.02
C ASP A 828 -15.40 50.87 50.53
N LEU A 829 -15.73 50.39 49.32
CA LEU A 829 -17.01 50.58 48.63
C LEU A 829 -17.55 49.23 48.16
N THR A 830 -18.88 49.12 48.06
CA THR A 830 -19.51 47.95 47.43
C THR A 830 -19.12 47.88 45.94
N PRO A 831 -19.14 46.70 45.30
CA PRO A 831 -18.81 46.57 43.89
C PRO A 831 -19.66 47.49 42.98
N GLY A 832 -20.96 47.62 43.27
CA GLY A 832 -21.87 48.51 42.54
C GLY A 832 -21.54 49.99 42.74
N ASP A 833 -21.30 50.41 43.98
CA ASP A 833 -20.91 51.79 44.29
C ASP A 833 -19.56 52.17 43.67
N ARG A 834 -18.60 51.24 43.69
CA ARG A 834 -17.30 51.42 43.04
C ARG A 834 -17.47 51.59 41.53
N GLN A 835 -18.27 50.74 40.88
CA GLN A 835 -18.55 50.84 39.45
C GLN A 835 -19.25 52.16 39.09
N LYS A 836 -20.18 52.60 39.92
CA LYS A 836 -20.90 53.88 39.77
C LYS A 836 -19.97 55.08 39.82
N ILE A 837 -19.08 55.13 40.82
CA ILE A 837 -18.09 56.21 40.93
C ILE A 837 -17.10 56.15 39.77
N MET A 838 -16.62 54.97 39.36
CA MET A 838 -15.75 54.82 38.19
C MET A 838 -16.40 55.38 36.93
N THR A 839 -17.67 55.03 36.68
CA THR A 839 -18.45 55.52 35.54
C THR A 839 -18.61 57.05 35.57
N LEU A 840 -18.87 57.63 36.74
CA LEU A 840 -18.92 59.09 36.93
C LEU A 840 -17.56 59.73 36.66
N CYS A 841 -16.47 59.19 37.19
CA CYS A 841 -15.11 59.68 36.96
C CYS A 841 -14.73 59.67 35.48
N THR A 842 -15.09 58.63 34.73
CA THR A 842 -14.82 58.56 33.28
C THR A 842 -15.45 59.71 32.52
N ILE A 843 -16.71 60.04 32.81
CA ILE A 843 -17.43 61.15 32.17
C ILE A 843 -16.94 62.50 32.69
N ASP A 844 -16.65 62.63 33.98
CA ASP A 844 -16.14 63.88 34.56
C ASP A 844 -14.75 64.26 34.04
N VAL A 845 -13.88 63.28 33.75
CA VAL A 845 -12.58 63.51 33.09
C VAL A 845 -12.79 64.15 31.72
N HIS A 846 -13.70 63.60 30.91
CA HIS A 846 -14.07 64.18 29.61
C HIS A 846 -14.65 65.59 29.77
N ASN A 847 -15.60 65.78 30.68
CA ASN A 847 -16.23 67.08 30.94
C ASN A 847 -15.23 68.15 31.40
N ARG A 848 -14.25 67.77 32.23
CA ARG A 848 -13.14 68.65 32.64
C ARG A 848 -12.28 69.03 31.44
N ASP A 849 -11.93 68.07 30.58
CA ASP A 849 -11.08 68.29 29.41
C ASP A 849 -11.79 69.14 28.36
N ALA A 850 -13.10 68.97 28.19
CA ALA A 850 -13.93 69.83 27.36
C ALA A 850 -13.88 71.29 27.86
N VAL A 851 -14.05 71.53 29.17
CA VAL A 851 -13.94 72.88 29.75
C VAL A 851 -12.52 73.43 29.63
N ALA A 852 -11.48 72.63 29.87
CA ALA A 852 -10.09 73.04 29.70
C ALA A 852 -9.78 73.45 28.25
N LYS A 853 -10.38 72.76 27.28
CA LYS A 853 -10.30 73.10 25.85
C LYS A 853 -11.03 74.41 25.53
N LEU A 854 -12.18 74.68 26.13
CA LEU A 854 -12.88 75.98 25.98
C LEU A 854 -12.00 77.14 26.49
N ILE A 855 -11.30 76.95 27.62
CA ILE A 855 -10.36 77.93 28.17
C ILE A 855 -9.16 78.14 27.24
N SER A 856 -8.53 77.06 26.74
CA SER A 856 -7.34 77.17 25.89
C SER A 856 -7.63 77.82 24.54
N THR A 857 -8.83 77.58 24.00
CA THR A 857 -9.33 78.19 22.76
C THR A 857 -9.95 79.58 22.95
N LYS A 858 -9.98 80.10 24.18
CA LYS A 858 -10.52 81.43 24.55
C LYS A 858 -11.95 81.65 24.05
N VAL A 859 -12.82 80.67 24.27
CA VAL A 859 -14.23 80.76 23.90
C VAL A 859 -14.96 81.61 24.93
N ASP A 860 -15.65 82.65 24.46
CA ASP A 860 -16.33 83.65 25.27
C ASP A 860 -17.87 83.58 25.20
N ASN A 861 -18.43 82.78 24.26
CA ASN A 861 -19.86 82.72 24.00
C ASN A 861 -20.41 81.27 24.03
N SER A 862 -21.57 81.09 24.67
CA SER A 862 -22.33 79.84 24.71
C SER A 862 -22.80 79.33 23.34
N LYS A 863 -22.77 80.16 22.29
CA LYS A 863 -23.09 79.77 20.90
C LYS A 863 -21.90 79.24 20.11
N ALA A 864 -20.72 79.15 20.71
CA ALA A 864 -19.54 78.65 20.02
C ALA A 864 -19.67 77.16 19.67
N PHE A 865 -19.26 76.79 18.46
CA PHE A 865 -19.31 75.41 17.97
C PHE A 865 -18.53 74.42 18.85
N SER A 866 -17.42 74.87 19.44
CA SER A 866 -16.62 74.06 20.38
C SER A 866 -17.42 73.58 21.59
N TRP A 867 -18.39 74.37 22.06
CA TRP A 867 -19.33 73.99 23.11
C TRP A 867 -20.54 73.25 22.54
N LEU A 868 -21.12 73.77 21.44
CA LEU A 868 -22.31 73.19 20.80
C LEU A 868 -22.10 71.75 20.30
N SER A 869 -20.87 71.39 19.94
CA SER A 869 -20.48 70.05 19.49
C SER A 869 -20.45 68.98 20.59
N GLN A 870 -20.51 69.37 21.88
CA GLN A 870 -20.54 68.42 22.99
C GLN A 870 -21.96 67.88 23.25
N LEU A 871 -22.09 66.64 23.70
CA LEU A 871 -23.38 66.08 24.13
C LEU A 871 -23.80 66.69 25.48
N ARG A 872 -24.88 67.48 25.48
CA ARG A 872 -25.36 68.22 26.64
C ARG A 872 -26.72 67.71 27.08
N HIS A 873 -26.82 67.25 28.33
CA HIS A 873 -28.11 66.95 28.94
C HIS A 873 -28.67 68.22 29.57
N ARG A 874 -29.93 68.54 29.30
CA ARG A 874 -30.64 69.66 29.92
C ARG A 874 -31.94 69.17 30.54
N TRP A 875 -32.29 69.75 31.67
CA TRP A 875 -33.61 69.60 32.24
C TRP A 875 -34.54 70.69 31.69
N GLY A 876 -35.66 70.30 31.11
CA GLY A 876 -36.71 71.22 30.66
C GLY A 876 -37.74 71.40 31.76
N GLU A 877 -37.73 72.55 32.44
CA GLU A 877 -38.65 72.82 33.55
C GLU A 877 -40.13 72.84 33.15
N ALA A 878 -40.42 73.27 31.92
CA ALA A 878 -41.79 73.34 31.42
C ALA A 878 -42.37 71.93 31.17
N GLU A 879 -41.55 71.05 30.57
CA GLU A 879 -41.93 69.68 30.24
C GLU A 879 -41.67 68.68 31.38
N LYS A 880 -40.92 69.10 32.42
CA LYS A 880 -40.39 68.24 33.50
C LYS A 880 -39.71 66.99 32.97
N ASP A 881 -38.82 67.18 32.00
CA ASP A 881 -38.17 66.10 31.29
C ASP A 881 -36.72 66.43 30.91
N CYS A 882 -35.91 65.40 30.69
CA CYS A 882 -34.53 65.51 30.26
C CYS A 882 -34.44 65.47 28.73
N PHE A 883 -33.67 66.39 28.16
CA PHE A 883 -33.35 66.44 26.75
C PHE A 883 -31.84 66.33 26.55
N ALA A 884 -31.42 65.48 25.61
CA ALA A 884 -30.06 65.42 25.11
C ALA A 884 -29.94 66.32 23.89
N ASN A 885 -29.01 67.26 23.94
CA ASN A 885 -28.76 68.26 22.91
C ASN A 885 -27.34 68.09 22.37
N ILE A 886 -27.20 68.03 21.05
CA ILE A 886 -25.91 68.00 20.37
C ILE A 886 -26.04 68.81 19.08
N CYS A 887 -25.11 69.75 18.84
CA CYS A 887 -25.22 70.71 17.76
C CYS A 887 -26.61 71.39 17.74
N ASP A 888 -27.36 71.20 16.66
CA ASP A 888 -28.73 71.64 16.42
C ASP A 888 -29.80 70.57 16.72
N ALA A 889 -29.39 69.32 16.95
CA ALA A 889 -30.28 68.21 17.25
C ALA A 889 -30.70 68.17 18.73
N GLN A 890 -31.93 67.73 18.96
CA GLN A 890 -32.51 67.53 20.28
C GLN A 890 -33.27 66.21 20.35
N PHE A 891 -32.97 65.42 21.38
CA PHE A 891 -33.59 64.14 21.64
C PHE A 891 -34.18 64.13 23.05
N ARG A 892 -35.39 63.59 23.21
CA ARG A 892 -35.99 63.34 24.52
C ARG A 892 -35.34 62.10 25.14
N TYR A 893 -34.98 62.17 26.41
CA TYR A 893 -34.39 61.03 27.12
C TYR A 893 -35.42 59.91 27.30
N GLY A 894 -35.02 58.66 27.05
CA GLY A 894 -35.94 57.51 27.05
C GLY A 894 -36.33 56.99 28.43
N HIS A 895 -35.56 57.31 29.48
CA HIS A 895 -35.76 56.85 30.87
C HIS A 895 -35.88 55.33 31.05
N GLU A 896 -35.41 54.54 30.08
CA GLU A 896 -35.32 53.09 30.25
C GLU A 896 -34.22 52.75 31.26
N TYR A 897 -34.52 51.85 32.19
CA TYR A 897 -33.60 51.48 33.25
C TYR A 897 -32.51 50.55 32.71
N LEU A 898 -31.26 51.00 32.80
CA LEU A 898 -30.07 50.31 32.30
C LEU A 898 -29.12 49.83 33.42
N GLY A 899 -29.48 50.03 34.69
CA GLY A 899 -28.58 49.73 35.82
C GLY A 899 -27.27 50.54 35.79
N CYS A 900 -26.27 50.04 36.50
CA CYS A 900 -24.92 50.57 36.64
C CYS A 900 -23.95 49.96 35.61
N THR A 901 -24.20 50.20 34.32
CA THR A 901 -23.29 49.76 33.25
C THR A 901 -21.97 50.55 33.24
N PRO A 902 -20.82 49.90 32.98
CA PRO A 902 -19.55 50.61 32.74
C PRO A 902 -19.64 51.49 31.48
N ARG A 903 -19.04 52.68 31.52
CA ARG A 903 -18.93 53.57 30.36
C ARG A 903 -17.53 53.52 29.77
N LEU A 904 -17.47 53.53 28.44
CA LEU A 904 -16.21 53.67 27.71
C LEU A 904 -15.69 55.12 27.82
N VAL A 905 -14.37 55.27 27.72
CA VAL A 905 -13.72 56.58 27.68
C VAL A 905 -14.14 57.33 26.43
N VAL A 906 -14.60 58.57 26.58
CA VAL A 906 -14.96 59.43 25.46
C VAL A 906 -13.69 60.01 24.86
N THR A 907 -13.49 59.81 23.56
CA THR A 907 -12.34 60.33 22.82
C THR A 907 -12.81 61.36 21.78
N PRO A 908 -11.91 62.17 21.19
CA PRO A 908 -12.28 63.04 20.08
C PRO A 908 -12.88 62.30 18.88
N LEU A 909 -12.58 61.01 18.70
CA LEU A 909 -13.24 60.18 17.69
C LEU A 909 -14.68 59.86 18.09
N THR A 910 -14.90 59.52 19.36
CA THR A 910 -16.25 59.29 19.92
C THR A 910 -17.13 60.53 19.78
N ASP A 911 -16.60 61.72 20.09
CA ASP A 911 -17.31 63.00 19.90
C ASP A 911 -17.72 63.22 18.43
N ARG A 912 -16.87 62.82 17.47
CA ARG A 912 -17.21 62.87 16.04
C ARG A 912 -18.24 61.83 15.61
N CYS A 913 -18.37 60.73 16.34
CA CYS A 913 -19.42 59.72 16.08
C CYS A 913 -20.76 60.14 16.69
N TYR A 914 -20.75 61.00 17.71
CA TYR A 914 -21.99 61.54 18.28
C TYR A 914 -22.63 62.62 17.39
N ILE A 915 -21.82 63.41 16.68
CA ILE A 915 -22.25 64.40 15.68
C ILE A 915 -22.57 63.69 14.36
#